data_AF-A0A0N0V1V0-F1
#
_entry.id   AF-A0A0N0V1V0-F1
#
_cell.length_a   1.000
_cell.length_b   1.000
_cell.length_c   1.000
_cell.angle_alpha   90.00
_cell.angle_beta   90.00
_cell.angle_gamma   90.00
#
_symmetry.space_group_name_H-M   'P 1'
#
loop_
_entity.id
_entity.type
_entity.pdbx_description
1 polymer ?
#
loop_
_entity_poly.entity_id
_entity_poly.type
_entity_poly.pdbx_seq_one_letter_code
_entity_poly.pdbx_strand_id
1 'polypeptide(L)'
;MKNLFIVLCIFFNFVTFIEAGSESVPLTETTQGQFPNLLEAMMISNRNMGEEIRNDLLNPNKITVVVCGSNSPFPSVSDAENTPAQACTAVFVNGQFLLFDAGDGAERSLERLNFPMSDLSAVFITHFHNDHFADLGEVIDRSWTFERRHKLSVYGGVGITQIINGIKSSYEFDYAYRNEHHGKDFLPLEYVDVIPYPIEIGDGESIVVYEKEGVVVTAFDVNHPPVEPALGFTVTFGGKKIVISGDTTFTETLLQQSKDADVLVSDAMNKEMVAQMEAISSKNGWSYNETIFHDIQEYHIGVNELGQLAHSAGVKTLLLMHMIPSGNPNQMQTSFVDPISKYFDGEIIIAHDGSRVTIPTNPSYQYEIVKDYYKSGALRSEVSYVNGIKDGISRTWYENGTLKNETAWIMGSGRAKNYNENGIFIPFVIHPEYTGKEYCLKKARALIITTSVSTLGEDGAATGVFASEMTTPYYEFFDAGMDVDIASIEGGKIPIDPMSFAPGLISSYDQRYLADEVFLKKTNNSLKIDNIDFTDYDIVFLSGGWGAAYDLGFSEVLGKKITAAYRESIPLGAVCHGSLGFLRAKDKNGNPLVTGKRITGVTDKQVRELGIEITPQHPETELKAAGAIYESNTATLDILANYIVADGIIITGQNQNAGAEVAHELMALVAGNQGYTSIDNCNQSSSSFDFDNDQKLSLGDIIHGLKILSTQDNTPSDSQLLPVTPDGTGKQCKTDNDCSGNIANKCLKNGGEFGFCTHEGCKANECQEPYVCCHDCSNFVSSMLPFEGSACLPGGQVGQLTASPVSCTCD
;
A
#
# COMPACT_ATOMS: atom_id res chain seq x y z
N MET A 1 15.92 22.37 28.73
CA MET A 1 14.56 22.09 28.23
C MET A 1 14.42 22.36 26.73
N LYS A 2 14.79 23.53 26.19
CA LYS A 2 14.78 23.75 24.71
C LYS A 2 15.73 22.84 23.91
N ASN A 3 16.88 22.48 24.46
CA ASN A 3 17.82 21.55 23.78
C ASN A 3 17.44 20.05 23.91
N LEU A 4 16.46 19.72 24.77
CA LEU A 4 15.99 18.33 24.92
C LEU A 4 14.90 18.00 23.87
N PHE A 5 14.20 19.03 23.37
CA PHE A 5 13.13 18.90 22.38
C PHE A 5 13.65 18.55 20.98
N ILE A 6 14.85 18.99 20.63
CA ILE A 6 15.45 18.76 19.29
C ILE A 6 16.00 17.33 19.17
N VAL A 7 16.49 16.74 20.27
CA VAL A 7 16.98 15.35 20.30
C VAL A 7 15.81 14.35 20.22
N LEU A 8 14.61 14.73 20.67
CA LEU A 8 13.42 13.88 20.67
C LEU A 8 12.79 13.71 19.27
N CYS A 9 12.97 14.66 18.34
CA CYS A 9 12.43 14.55 16.98
C CYS A 9 13.16 13.51 16.11
N ILE A 10 14.35 13.04 16.52
CA ILE A 10 15.16 12.05 15.76
C ILE A 10 14.77 10.60 16.10
N PHE A 11 14.05 10.37 17.21
CA PHE A 11 13.69 9.04 17.71
C PHE A 11 12.28 8.56 17.36
N PHE A 12 11.42 9.43 16.81
CA PHE A 12 10.02 9.10 16.53
C PHE A 12 9.71 9.36 15.05
N ASN A 13 9.67 8.29 14.27
CA ASN A 13 9.19 8.28 12.89
C ASN A 13 7.65 8.41 12.83
N PHE A 14 7.08 9.43 13.50
CA PHE A 14 5.65 9.78 13.44
C PHE A 14 5.39 11.20 14.00
N VAL A 15 6.00 12.25 13.44
CA VAL A 15 5.40 13.61 13.40
C VAL A 15 5.96 14.39 12.21
N THR A 16 5.23 14.43 11.10
CA THR A 16 5.24 15.52 10.11
C THR A 16 3.77 15.76 9.77
N PHE A 17 3.12 16.77 10.35
CA PHE A 17 3.00 18.12 9.77
C PHE A 17 2.69 19.12 10.89
N ILE A 18 3.66 19.93 11.31
CA ILE A 18 3.41 21.35 11.64
C ILE A 18 4.72 22.09 11.33
N GLU A 19 4.77 22.82 10.22
CA GLU A 19 5.39 24.15 10.18
C GLU A 19 5.05 24.86 8.86
N ALA A 20 4.20 25.88 8.93
CA ALA A 20 4.59 27.26 8.61
C ALA A 20 3.40 28.21 8.84
N GLY A 21 3.46 28.96 9.96
CA GLY A 21 2.83 30.29 10.04
C GLY A 21 1.55 30.42 10.86
N SER A 22 1.61 30.29 12.18
CA SER A 22 0.83 31.14 13.11
C SER A 22 1.34 30.97 14.55
N GLU A 23 1.14 32.02 15.34
CA GLU A 23 1.71 32.22 16.67
C GLU A 23 1.47 31.05 17.64
N SER A 24 2.49 30.77 18.47
CA SER A 24 2.45 29.74 19.51
C SER A 24 1.29 29.94 20.48
N VAL A 25 0.28 29.06 20.42
CA VAL A 25 -0.77 28.95 21.44
C VAL A 25 -0.17 28.24 22.66
N PRO A 26 -0.19 28.83 23.87
CA PRO A 26 0.31 28.16 25.06
C PRO A 26 -0.65 27.05 25.52
N LEU A 27 -0.10 25.85 25.76
CA LEU A 27 -0.82 24.72 26.38
C LEU A 27 -1.36 25.15 27.77
N THR A 28 -2.64 24.86 28.05
CA THR A 28 -3.30 25.19 29.32
C THR A 28 -2.86 24.26 30.46
N GLU A 29 -2.86 24.78 31.70
CA GLU A 29 -2.28 24.17 32.92
C GLU A 29 -2.77 22.74 33.28
N THR A 30 -3.88 22.26 32.72
CA THR A 30 -4.43 20.92 33.03
C THR A 30 -3.72 19.77 32.31
N THR A 31 -3.04 20.01 31.18
CA THR A 31 -2.30 18.99 30.41
C THR A 31 -0.86 18.76 30.92
N GLN A 32 -0.36 19.65 31.78
CA GLN A 32 1.03 19.65 32.25
C GLN A 32 1.36 18.50 33.23
N GLY A 33 0.35 17.89 33.86
CA GLY A 33 0.54 16.85 34.88
C GLY A 33 0.47 15.39 34.39
N GLN A 34 -0.06 15.13 33.19
CA GLN A 34 -0.28 13.76 32.69
C GLN A 34 0.66 13.37 31.54
N PHE A 35 1.09 14.34 30.73
CA PHE A 35 1.99 14.10 29.59
C PHE A 35 3.36 13.48 30.01
N PRO A 36 4.02 13.92 31.11
CA PRO A 36 5.27 13.31 31.53
C PRO A 36 5.14 11.83 31.90
N ASN A 37 4.02 11.44 32.53
CA ASN A 37 3.80 10.06 32.98
C ASN A 37 3.47 9.12 31.81
N LEU A 38 2.69 9.60 30.83
CA LEU A 38 2.41 8.83 29.61
C LEU A 38 3.66 8.68 28.75
N LEU A 39 4.44 9.75 28.60
CA LEU A 39 5.71 9.73 27.89
C LEU A 39 6.73 8.79 28.57
N GLU A 40 6.85 8.86 29.91
CA GLU A 40 7.70 7.93 30.67
C GLU A 40 7.26 6.47 30.49
N ALA A 41 5.96 6.18 30.57
CA ALA A 41 5.43 4.84 30.34
C ALA A 41 5.70 4.34 28.91
N MET A 42 5.54 5.20 27.89
CA MET A 42 5.86 4.88 26.50
C MET A 42 7.36 4.63 26.32
N MET A 43 8.22 5.46 26.90
CA MET A 43 9.67 5.30 26.83
C MET A 43 10.13 4.00 27.51
N ILE A 44 9.59 3.67 28.68
CA ILE A 44 9.87 2.41 29.38
C ILE A 44 9.37 1.22 28.56
N SER A 45 8.15 1.30 28.01
CA SER A 45 7.58 0.24 27.18
C SER A 45 8.41 -0.02 25.93
N ASN A 46 8.78 1.04 25.20
CA ASN A 46 9.60 0.92 23.99
C ASN A 46 10.99 0.36 24.30
N ARG A 47 11.60 0.81 25.40
CA ARG A 47 12.89 0.26 25.85
C ARG A 47 12.79 -1.22 26.21
N ASN A 48 11.77 -1.62 26.97
CA ASN A 48 11.57 -3.01 27.36
C ASN A 48 11.32 -3.89 26.13
N MET A 49 10.50 -3.42 25.18
CA MET A 49 10.24 -4.12 23.91
C MET A 49 11.53 -4.28 23.10
N GLY A 50 12.35 -3.24 22.99
CA GLY A 50 13.66 -3.31 22.31
C GLY A 50 14.61 -4.33 22.96
N GLU A 51 14.67 -4.37 24.30
CA GLU A 51 15.47 -5.36 25.04
C GLU A 51 14.95 -6.78 24.86
N GLU A 52 13.63 -7.00 24.86
CA GLU A 52 13.04 -8.31 24.61
C GLU A 52 13.37 -8.80 23.18
N ILE A 53 13.19 -7.95 22.17
CA ILE A 53 13.50 -8.28 20.77
C ILE A 53 14.99 -8.58 20.61
N ARG A 54 15.85 -7.75 21.20
CA ARG A 54 17.29 -7.97 21.25
C ARG A 54 17.65 -9.32 21.86
N ASN A 55 17.09 -9.64 23.02
CA ASN A 55 17.38 -10.89 23.74
C ASN A 55 16.90 -12.13 22.97
N ASP A 56 15.79 -12.02 22.25
CA ASP A 56 15.29 -13.10 21.40
C ASP A 56 16.14 -13.28 20.14
N LEU A 57 16.41 -12.22 19.39
CA LEU A 57 17.22 -12.30 18.18
C LEU A 57 18.62 -12.82 18.49
N LEU A 58 19.26 -12.34 19.57
CA LEU A 58 20.60 -12.75 19.99
C LEU A 58 20.62 -14.04 20.84
N ASN A 59 19.51 -14.78 20.92
CA ASN A 59 19.46 -16.02 21.71
C ASN A 59 20.39 -17.10 21.11
N PRO A 60 21.38 -17.61 21.86
CA PRO A 60 22.36 -18.56 21.33
C PRO A 60 21.80 -19.96 21.01
N ASN A 61 20.57 -20.26 21.45
CA ASN A 61 19.91 -21.56 21.24
C ASN A 61 19.17 -21.67 19.90
N LYS A 62 19.23 -20.62 19.06
CA LYS A 62 18.65 -20.60 17.73
C LYS A 62 19.53 -19.80 16.77
N ILE A 63 19.28 -20.01 15.48
CA ILE A 63 19.71 -19.12 14.40
C ILE A 63 18.45 -18.49 13.82
N THR A 64 18.46 -17.18 13.63
CA THR A 64 17.34 -16.47 12.98
C THR A 64 17.87 -15.81 11.72
N VAL A 65 17.36 -16.24 10.57
CA VAL A 65 17.60 -15.58 9.27
C VAL A 65 16.43 -14.66 9.02
N VAL A 66 16.68 -13.37 8.75
CA VAL A 66 15.63 -12.38 8.47
C VAL A 66 15.97 -11.63 7.19
N VAL A 67 15.05 -11.57 6.24
CA VAL A 67 15.16 -10.66 5.10
C VAL A 67 14.72 -9.28 5.56
N CYS A 68 15.67 -8.36 5.70
CA CYS A 68 15.43 -6.96 6.00
C CYS A 68 15.12 -6.16 4.73
N GLY A 69 15.42 -6.69 3.55
CA GLY A 69 15.08 -6.05 2.29
C GLY A 69 15.03 -7.07 1.16
N SER A 70 13.89 -7.09 0.49
CA SER A 70 13.47 -8.15 -0.42
C SER A 70 13.45 -7.74 -1.89
N ASN A 71 13.60 -6.44 -2.17
CA ASN A 71 13.37 -5.86 -3.48
C ASN A 71 14.59 -5.93 -4.40
N SER A 72 14.33 -5.84 -5.70
CA SER A 72 15.32 -5.70 -6.77
C SER A 72 15.62 -4.19 -7.03
N PRO A 73 16.53 -3.83 -7.96
CA PRO A 73 16.81 -2.42 -8.26
C PRO A 73 15.61 -1.70 -8.90
N PHE A 74 14.63 -2.46 -9.42
CA PHE A 74 13.37 -1.92 -9.95
C PHE A 74 12.27 -1.98 -8.90
N PRO A 75 11.86 -0.85 -8.30
CA PRO A 75 10.84 -0.86 -7.26
C PRO A 75 9.47 -1.24 -7.85
N SER A 76 8.90 -2.37 -7.43
CA SER A 76 7.47 -2.62 -7.63
C SER A 76 6.66 -2.03 -6.49
N VAL A 77 6.23 -0.77 -6.59
CA VAL A 77 4.92 -0.28 -6.12
C VAL A 77 4.77 1.21 -6.40
N SER A 78 3.53 1.65 -6.61
CA SER A 78 3.13 3.05 -6.77
C SER A 78 3.03 3.84 -5.45
N ASP A 79 3.49 3.27 -4.33
CA ASP A 79 3.38 3.85 -2.99
C ASP A 79 4.77 4.04 -2.38
N ALA A 80 5.27 5.28 -2.45
CA ALA A 80 6.61 5.66 -1.99
C ALA A 80 6.82 5.47 -0.48
N GLU A 81 5.75 5.36 0.33
CA GLU A 81 5.85 5.21 1.78
C GLU A 81 5.98 3.73 2.22
N ASN A 82 5.65 2.77 1.36
CA ASN A 82 5.70 1.33 1.64
C ASN A 82 6.61 0.53 0.70
N THR A 83 7.50 1.19 -0.04
CA THR A 83 8.49 0.52 -0.90
C THR A 83 9.37 -0.41 -0.06
N PRO A 84 9.39 -1.73 -0.35
CA PRO A 84 10.28 -2.66 0.32
C PRO A 84 11.74 -2.27 0.07
N ALA A 85 12.57 -2.44 1.09
CA ALA A 85 14.01 -2.23 0.98
C ALA A 85 14.61 -3.20 -0.04
N GLN A 86 15.70 -2.78 -0.68
CA GLN A 86 16.50 -3.61 -1.58
C GLN A 86 17.33 -4.63 -0.80
N ALA A 87 18.12 -5.46 -1.48
CA ALA A 87 18.76 -6.65 -0.91
C ALA A 87 19.40 -6.40 0.47
N CYS A 88 18.86 -7.10 1.47
CA CYS A 88 19.33 -7.05 2.85
C CYS A 88 18.88 -8.33 3.58
N THR A 89 19.84 -9.07 4.11
CA THR A 89 19.61 -10.27 4.93
C THR A 89 20.38 -10.20 6.23
N ALA A 90 19.70 -10.32 7.36
CA ALA A 90 20.30 -10.44 8.68
C ALA A 90 20.34 -11.90 9.14
N VAL A 91 21.47 -12.31 9.70
CA VAL A 91 21.63 -13.61 10.36
C VAL A 91 22.03 -13.36 11.81
N PHE A 92 21.14 -13.75 12.72
CA PHE A 92 21.43 -13.77 14.15
C PHE A 92 21.82 -15.18 14.57
N VAL A 93 23.04 -15.33 15.09
CA VAL A 93 23.61 -16.64 15.40
C VAL A 93 24.57 -16.54 16.59
N ASN A 94 24.37 -17.39 17.60
CA ASN A 94 25.23 -17.47 18.78
C ASN A 94 25.52 -16.10 19.46
N GLY A 95 24.51 -15.24 19.58
CA GLY A 95 24.65 -13.89 20.15
C GLY A 95 25.28 -12.85 19.23
N GLN A 96 25.52 -13.17 17.96
CA GLN A 96 26.07 -12.26 16.96
C GLN A 96 24.98 -11.82 15.99
N PHE A 97 25.06 -10.57 15.53
CA PHE A 97 24.25 -10.01 14.45
C PHE A 97 25.14 -9.79 13.22
N LEU A 98 24.97 -10.61 12.19
CA LEU A 98 25.67 -10.52 10.92
C LEU A 98 24.71 -9.98 9.84
N LEU A 99 25.13 -8.96 9.10
CA LEU A 99 24.32 -8.38 8.01
C LEU A 99 24.95 -8.71 6.66
N PHE A 100 24.13 -9.16 5.72
CA PHE A 100 24.50 -9.48 4.34
C PHE A 100 23.74 -8.52 3.43
N ASP A 101 24.50 -7.69 2.71
CA ASP A 101 24.04 -6.55 1.92
C ASP A 101 23.33 -5.45 2.72
N ALA A 102 23.31 -4.25 2.15
CA ALA A 102 22.71 -3.04 2.67
C ALA A 102 22.21 -2.17 1.50
N GLY A 103 21.29 -2.73 0.70
CA GLY A 103 20.62 -2.03 -0.39
C GLY A 103 19.80 -0.81 0.06
N ASP A 104 19.31 -0.01 -0.90
CA ASP A 104 18.48 1.17 -0.59
C ASP A 104 17.32 0.86 0.36
N GLY A 105 17.21 1.64 1.43
CA GLY A 105 16.19 1.50 2.47
C GLY A 105 16.45 0.38 3.49
N ALA A 106 17.60 -0.31 3.43
CA ALA A 106 17.96 -1.35 4.39
C ALA A 106 17.97 -0.83 5.84
N GLU A 107 18.60 0.31 6.13
CA GLU A 107 18.65 0.92 7.46
C GLU A 107 17.24 1.18 7.99
N ARG A 108 16.41 1.85 7.19
CA ARG A 108 15.02 2.15 7.54
C ARG A 108 14.23 0.88 7.87
N SER A 109 14.49 -0.19 7.14
CA SER A 109 13.86 -1.48 7.40
C SER A 109 14.35 -2.13 8.69
N LEU A 110 15.67 -2.09 8.96
CA LEU A 110 16.26 -2.59 10.21
C LEU A 110 15.67 -1.87 11.44
N GLU A 111 15.51 -0.55 11.37
CA GLU A 111 14.87 0.24 12.44
C GLU A 111 13.40 -0.12 12.63
N ARG A 112 12.65 -0.19 11.53
CA ARG A 112 11.22 -0.56 11.55
C ARG A 112 11.00 -1.95 12.16
N LEU A 113 11.97 -2.86 11.99
CA LEU A 113 11.97 -4.19 12.56
C LEU A 113 12.54 -4.24 14.00
N ASN A 114 12.91 -3.10 14.58
CA ASN A 114 13.52 -2.95 15.92
C ASN A 114 14.78 -3.82 16.11
N PHE A 115 15.65 -3.88 15.11
CA PHE A 115 16.88 -4.65 15.23
C PHE A 115 17.86 -4.01 16.21
N PRO A 116 18.65 -4.80 16.96
CA PRO A 116 19.61 -4.29 17.92
C PRO A 116 20.87 -3.76 17.21
N MET A 117 20.76 -2.58 16.60
CA MET A 117 21.81 -2.00 15.74
C MET A 117 23.15 -1.82 16.46
N SER A 118 23.15 -1.63 17.78
CA SER A 118 24.35 -1.53 18.61
C SER A 118 25.16 -2.83 18.69
N ASP A 119 24.53 -3.98 18.47
CA ASP A 119 25.13 -5.32 18.51
C ASP A 119 25.60 -5.80 17.12
N LEU A 120 25.48 -4.97 16.07
CA LEU A 120 25.93 -5.30 14.72
C LEU A 120 27.42 -5.71 14.74
N SER A 121 27.67 -6.98 14.42
CA SER A 121 28.97 -7.62 14.61
C SER A 121 29.86 -7.51 13.37
N ALA A 122 29.28 -7.69 12.18
CA ALA A 122 29.96 -7.55 10.89
C ALA A 122 28.94 -7.36 9.75
N VAL A 123 29.39 -6.75 8.65
CA VAL A 123 28.62 -6.64 7.40
C VAL A 123 29.38 -7.33 6.28
N PHE A 124 28.67 -8.04 5.41
CA PHE A 124 29.19 -8.77 4.25
C PHE A 124 28.46 -8.28 3.01
N ILE A 125 29.19 -7.79 2.00
CA ILE A 125 28.62 -7.28 0.76
C ILE A 125 28.88 -8.30 -0.35
N THR A 126 27.82 -8.77 -0.99
CA THR A 126 27.88 -9.77 -2.07
C THR A 126 28.53 -9.18 -3.31
N HIS A 127 28.12 -7.98 -3.71
CA HIS A 127 28.67 -7.28 -4.85
C HIS A 127 28.33 -5.77 -4.83
N PHE A 128 28.81 -5.01 -5.82
CA PHE A 128 28.73 -3.53 -5.81
C PHE A 128 27.70 -2.95 -6.80
N HIS A 129 26.53 -3.57 -6.94
CA HIS A 129 25.35 -2.85 -7.41
C HIS A 129 24.69 -2.06 -6.27
N ASN A 130 24.10 -0.91 -6.57
CA ASN A 130 23.58 0.01 -5.56
C ASN A 130 22.53 -0.65 -4.65
N ASP A 131 21.73 -1.56 -5.20
CA ASP A 131 20.73 -2.33 -4.48
C ASP A 131 21.28 -3.37 -3.50
N HIS A 132 22.60 -3.49 -3.38
CA HIS A 132 23.27 -4.32 -2.37
C HIS A 132 24.14 -3.54 -1.37
N PHE A 133 24.43 -2.25 -1.60
CA PHE A 133 25.30 -1.48 -0.67
C PHE A 133 24.97 0.01 -0.50
N ALA A 134 23.99 0.57 -1.22
CA ALA A 134 23.72 2.01 -1.21
C ALA A 134 23.50 2.60 0.18
N ASP A 135 22.92 1.82 1.10
CA ASP A 135 22.55 2.24 2.45
C ASP A 135 23.60 1.84 3.51
N LEU A 136 24.75 1.31 3.09
CA LEU A 136 25.84 0.90 3.98
C LEU A 136 26.33 2.05 4.87
N GLY A 137 26.35 3.28 4.35
CA GLY A 137 26.73 4.48 5.11
C GLY A 137 25.79 4.75 6.28
N GLU A 138 24.49 4.69 6.04
CA GLU A 138 23.46 4.84 7.07
C GLU A 138 23.51 3.70 8.08
N VAL A 139 23.71 2.44 7.65
CA VAL A 139 23.89 1.31 8.60
C VAL A 139 25.10 1.53 9.53
N ILE A 140 26.22 2.02 9.00
CA ILE A 140 27.42 2.33 9.78
C ILE A 140 27.16 3.46 10.77
N ASP A 141 26.58 4.57 10.31
CA ASP A 141 26.27 5.73 11.15
C ASP A 141 25.23 5.38 12.21
N ARG A 142 24.14 4.72 11.81
CA ARG A 142 23.05 4.40 12.72
C ARG A 142 23.45 3.43 13.82
N SER A 143 24.21 2.40 13.48
CA SER A 143 24.76 1.51 14.51
C SER A 143 25.66 2.25 15.52
N TRP A 144 26.46 3.22 15.05
CA TRP A 144 27.30 4.05 15.93
C TRP A 144 26.48 5.01 16.80
N THR A 145 25.51 5.71 16.21
CA THR A 145 24.65 6.65 16.94
C THR A 145 23.74 5.92 17.93
N PHE A 146 23.47 4.64 17.72
CA PHE A 146 22.78 3.75 18.65
C PHE A 146 23.74 3.05 19.64
N GLU A 147 24.92 3.61 19.85
CA GLU A 147 25.89 3.20 20.87
C GLU A 147 26.65 1.89 20.59
N ARG A 148 26.90 1.52 19.33
CA ARG A 148 27.91 0.49 19.03
C ARG A 148 29.27 0.86 19.64
N ARG A 149 29.85 -0.06 20.45
CA ARG A 149 31.11 0.16 21.21
C ARG A 149 32.30 -0.66 20.72
N HIS A 150 32.33 -1.00 19.45
CA HIS A 150 33.42 -1.72 18.79
C HIS A 150 33.57 -1.25 17.35
N LYS A 151 34.75 -1.45 16.77
CA LYS A 151 34.96 -1.21 15.33
C LYS A 151 34.20 -2.24 14.51
N LEU A 152 33.43 -1.76 13.53
CA LEU A 152 32.69 -2.63 12.63
C LEU A 152 33.64 -3.20 11.57
N SER A 153 33.49 -4.49 11.28
CA SER A 153 34.22 -5.15 10.18
C SER A 153 33.28 -5.26 8.98
N VAL A 154 33.74 -4.82 7.81
CA VAL A 154 32.97 -4.90 6.57
C VAL A 154 33.76 -5.69 5.53
N TYR A 155 33.16 -6.78 5.06
CA TYR A 155 33.72 -7.72 4.11
C TYR A 155 33.06 -7.52 2.75
N GLY A 156 33.82 -7.59 1.66
CA GLY A 156 33.29 -7.50 0.31
C GLY A 156 34.38 -7.67 -0.73
N GLY A 157 34.01 -7.72 -2.01
CA GLY A 157 34.96 -7.90 -3.11
C GLY A 157 36.06 -6.82 -3.19
N VAL A 158 37.00 -7.02 -4.11
CA VAL A 158 38.07 -6.06 -4.41
C VAL A 158 37.45 -4.71 -4.78
N GLY A 159 37.57 -3.73 -3.88
CA GLY A 159 36.91 -2.42 -4.00
C GLY A 159 36.25 -1.94 -2.70
N ILE A 160 35.97 -2.83 -1.74
CA ILE A 160 35.31 -2.46 -0.48
C ILE A 160 36.05 -1.34 0.28
N THR A 161 37.39 -1.36 0.28
CA THR A 161 38.20 -0.30 0.89
C THR A 161 37.94 1.07 0.28
N GLN A 162 37.74 1.15 -1.05
CA GLN A 162 37.42 2.39 -1.73
C GLN A 162 36.03 2.90 -1.34
N ILE A 163 35.03 1.99 -1.30
CA ILE A 163 33.66 2.33 -0.88
C ILE A 163 33.64 2.86 0.55
N ILE A 164 34.28 2.17 1.49
CA ILE A 164 34.35 2.59 2.90
C ILE A 164 35.05 3.95 3.05
N ASN A 165 36.12 4.21 2.31
CA ASN A 165 36.78 5.51 2.32
C ASN A 165 35.88 6.63 1.75
N GLY A 166 35.10 6.32 0.71
CA GLY A 166 34.11 7.24 0.13
C GLY A 166 33.01 7.59 1.13
N ILE A 167 32.40 6.57 1.75
CA ILE A 167 31.39 6.73 2.81
C ILE A 167 31.94 7.58 3.95
N LYS A 168 33.12 7.22 4.48
CA LYS A 168 33.76 7.96 5.57
C LYS A 168 33.95 9.44 5.21
N SER A 169 34.37 9.73 3.98
CA SER A 169 34.56 11.11 3.52
C SER A 169 33.23 11.85 3.40
N SER A 170 32.15 11.18 2.98
CA SER A 170 30.82 11.81 2.86
C SER A 170 30.18 12.14 4.22
N TYR A 171 30.43 11.36 5.28
CA TYR A 171 29.84 11.57 6.61
C TYR A 171 30.78 12.29 7.60
N GLU A 172 32.00 12.66 7.19
CA GLU A 172 33.01 13.23 8.10
C GLU A 172 32.49 14.43 8.92
N PHE A 173 31.70 15.30 8.30
CA PHE A 173 31.10 16.45 8.98
C PHE A 173 30.06 16.04 10.02
N ASP A 174 29.16 15.09 9.69
CA ASP A 174 28.14 14.62 10.63
C ASP A 174 28.79 13.97 11.87
N TYR A 175 29.79 13.11 11.65
CA TYR A 175 30.55 12.48 12.72
C TYR A 175 31.17 13.52 13.67
N ALA A 176 31.80 14.57 13.10
CA ALA A 176 32.39 15.65 13.88
C ALA A 176 31.33 16.43 14.67
N TYR A 177 30.22 16.82 14.03
CA TYR A 177 29.16 17.60 14.66
C TYR A 177 28.49 16.85 15.81
N ARG A 178 28.19 15.56 15.63
CA ARG A 178 27.60 14.73 16.68
C ARG A 178 28.56 14.50 17.84
N ASN A 179 29.83 14.22 17.55
CA ASN A 179 30.85 14.06 18.59
C ASN A 179 31.05 15.35 19.40
N GLU A 180 31.15 16.51 18.74
CA GLU A 180 31.31 17.80 19.41
C GLU A 180 30.08 18.15 20.26
N HIS A 181 28.88 17.85 19.76
CA HIS A 181 27.63 18.15 20.46
C HIS A 181 27.36 17.22 21.66
N HIS A 182 27.54 15.91 21.49
CA HIS A 182 27.19 14.91 22.51
C HIS A 182 28.37 14.46 23.38
N GLY A 183 29.60 14.75 22.96
CA GLY A 183 30.82 14.41 23.67
C GLY A 183 31.39 13.04 23.30
N LYS A 184 32.72 12.94 23.44
CA LYS A 184 33.51 11.75 23.11
C LYS A 184 33.18 10.49 23.90
N ASP A 185 32.56 10.62 25.07
CA ASP A 185 32.20 9.47 25.89
C ASP A 185 30.88 8.84 25.40
N PHE A 186 30.00 9.63 24.78
CA PHE A 186 28.71 9.16 24.25
C PHE A 186 28.82 8.69 22.80
N LEU A 187 29.55 9.44 21.96
CA LEU A 187 29.75 9.13 20.53
C LEU A 187 31.24 9.15 20.18
N PRO A 188 32.04 8.18 20.65
CA PRO A 188 33.47 8.14 20.38
C PRO A 188 33.74 7.92 18.89
N LEU A 189 34.56 8.77 18.28
CA LEU A 189 34.91 8.69 16.86
C LEU A 189 35.68 7.40 16.49
N GLU A 190 36.30 6.73 17.46
CA GLU A 190 37.04 5.48 17.20
C GLU A 190 36.16 4.32 16.70
N TYR A 191 34.84 4.37 16.93
CA TYR A 191 33.88 3.35 16.47
C TYR A 191 33.15 3.73 15.19
N VAL A 192 33.31 4.97 14.72
CA VAL A 192 32.91 5.36 13.35
C VAL A 192 33.83 4.70 12.33
N ASP A 193 35.12 4.58 12.66
CA ASP A 193 36.08 3.90 11.81
C ASP A 193 35.74 2.42 11.64
N VAL A 194 35.50 2.05 10.38
CA VAL A 194 35.23 0.68 9.93
C VAL A 194 36.51 0.02 9.44
N ILE A 195 36.63 -1.29 9.63
CA ILE A 195 37.74 -2.10 9.11
C ILE A 195 37.27 -2.81 7.83
N PRO A 196 37.70 -2.36 6.63
CA PRO A 196 37.39 -3.06 5.39
C PRO A 196 38.26 -4.31 5.22
N TYR A 197 37.63 -5.41 4.79
CA TYR A 197 38.27 -6.67 4.45
C TYR A 197 37.98 -7.01 2.99
N PRO A 198 38.86 -6.64 2.05
CA PRO A 198 38.72 -7.02 0.65
C PRO A 198 38.88 -8.53 0.49
N ILE A 199 37.97 -9.12 -0.27
CA ILE A 199 37.94 -10.54 -0.61
C ILE A 199 38.42 -10.67 -2.05
N GLU A 200 39.55 -11.36 -2.20
CA GLU A 200 40.07 -11.83 -3.48
C GLU A 200 39.80 -13.33 -3.55
N ILE A 201 39.07 -13.75 -4.59
CA ILE A 201 38.70 -15.15 -4.79
C ILE A 201 38.69 -15.45 -6.28
N GLY A 202 39.15 -16.64 -6.68
CA GLY A 202 39.10 -17.08 -8.07
C GLY A 202 37.84 -17.90 -8.37
N ASP A 203 37.59 -18.11 -9.67
CA ASP A 203 36.49 -18.92 -10.18
C ASP A 203 36.44 -20.29 -9.49
N GLY A 204 35.27 -20.65 -8.96
CA GLY A 204 35.09 -21.96 -8.32
C GLY A 204 35.68 -22.09 -6.91
N GLU A 205 36.24 -21.03 -6.33
CA GLU A 205 36.87 -21.07 -5.01
C GLU A 205 35.90 -20.67 -3.87
N SER A 206 36.27 -21.04 -2.65
CA SER A 206 35.60 -20.61 -1.41
C SER A 206 36.65 -20.39 -0.32
N ILE A 207 36.54 -19.31 0.47
CA ILE A 207 37.48 -18.96 1.54
C ILE A 207 36.75 -18.57 2.82
N VAL A 208 37.29 -18.96 3.98
CA VAL A 208 36.77 -18.50 5.29
C VAL A 208 37.21 -17.05 5.50
N VAL A 209 36.23 -16.15 5.67
CA VAL A 209 36.46 -14.71 5.84
C VAL A 209 36.19 -14.23 7.27
N TYR A 210 35.39 -14.98 8.02
CA TYR A 210 35.04 -14.67 9.40
C TYR A 210 34.98 -15.95 10.22
N GLU A 211 35.64 -15.95 11.37
CA GLU A 211 35.53 -17.02 12.36
C GLU A 211 35.57 -16.42 13.76
N LYS A 212 34.45 -16.53 14.49
CA LYS A 212 34.34 -16.02 15.86
C LYS A 212 33.36 -16.86 16.66
N GLU A 213 33.80 -17.33 17.83
CA GLU A 213 32.96 -18.08 18.78
C GLU A 213 32.24 -19.27 18.14
N GLY A 214 32.91 -19.96 17.21
CA GLY A 214 32.38 -21.11 16.49
C GLY A 214 31.44 -20.79 15.33
N VAL A 215 31.10 -19.51 15.11
CA VAL A 215 30.42 -19.05 13.90
C VAL A 215 31.46 -18.85 12.80
N VAL A 216 31.24 -19.47 11.65
CA VAL A 216 32.14 -19.40 10.49
C VAL A 216 31.36 -18.85 9.29
N VAL A 217 31.87 -17.78 8.68
CA VAL A 217 31.39 -17.28 7.38
C VAL A 217 32.43 -17.56 6.31
N THR A 218 32.00 -18.26 5.26
CA THR A 218 32.80 -18.61 4.08
C THR A 218 32.27 -17.82 2.89
N ALA A 219 33.10 -16.99 2.27
CA ALA A 219 32.79 -16.36 0.98
C ALA A 219 33.10 -17.35 -0.14
N PHE A 220 32.31 -17.34 -1.20
CA PHE A 220 32.52 -18.17 -2.38
C PHE A 220 32.17 -17.44 -3.66
N ASP A 221 32.81 -17.83 -4.75
CA ASP A 221 32.59 -17.26 -6.07
C ASP A 221 31.20 -17.61 -6.62
N VAL A 222 30.51 -16.60 -7.17
CA VAL A 222 29.26 -16.72 -7.91
C VAL A 222 29.34 -15.93 -9.21
N ASN A 223 28.51 -16.27 -10.19
CA ASN A 223 28.60 -15.67 -11.53
C ASN A 223 27.50 -14.61 -11.74
N HIS A 224 27.90 -13.34 -11.82
CA HIS A 224 27.02 -12.18 -12.07
C HIS A 224 27.75 -11.10 -12.89
N PRO A 225 28.07 -11.37 -14.18
CA PRO A 225 28.82 -10.43 -15.01
C PRO A 225 28.05 -9.13 -15.24
N PRO A 226 28.75 -7.99 -15.38
CA PRO A 226 30.20 -7.83 -15.43
C PRO A 226 30.85 -7.67 -14.04
N VAL A 227 30.15 -8.00 -12.95
CA VAL A 227 30.66 -7.79 -11.60
C VAL A 227 31.64 -8.91 -11.21
N GLU A 228 32.90 -8.53 -10.96
CA GLU A 228 33.97 -9.46 -10.59
C GLU A 228 34.82 -8.90 -9.42
N PRO A 229 34.94 -9.62 -8.29
CA PRO A 229 34.19 -10.83 -7.96
C PRO A 229 32.75 -10.50 -7.54
N ALA A 230 31.80 -11.36 -7.93
CA ALA A 230 30.51 -11.47 -7.25
C ALA A 230 30.59 -12.60 -6.22
N LEU A 231 30.05 -12.37 -5.02
CA LEU A 231 30.25 -13.26 -3.87
C LEU A 231 28.93 -13.81 -3.34
N GLY A 232 28.91 -15.11 -3.08
CA GLY A 232 27.98 -15.74 -2.15
C GLY A 232 28.62 -15.95 -0.78
N PHE A 233 27.81 -16.15 0.26
CA PHE A 233 28.28 -16.42 1.62
C PHE A 233 27.59 -17.63 2.24
N THR A 234 28.35 -18.45 2.94
CA THR A 234 27.84 -19.53 3.78
C THR A 234 28.13 -19.24 5.24
N VAL A 235 27.10 -19.28 6.09
CA VAL A 235 27.22 -19.21 7.56
C VAL A 235 27.02 -20.61 8.13
N THR A 236 27.97 -21.07 8.96
CA THR A 236 27.84 -22.34 9.68
C THR A 236 28.02 -22.17 11.18
N PHE A 237 27.17 -22.86 11.94
CA PHE A 237 27.22 -22.93 13.40
C PHE A 237 26.43 -24.12 13.91
N GLY A 238 26.96 -24.88 14.88
CA GLY A 238 26.20 -25.96 15.54
C GLY A 238 25.68 -27.05 14.58
N GLY A 239 26.40 -27.33 13.50
CA GLY A 239 25.99 -28.26 12.45
C GLY A 239 24.81 -27.78 11.60
N LYS A 240 24.49 -26.48 11.66
CA LYS A 240 23.52 -25.79 10.80
C LYS A 240 24.24 -24.97 9.75
N LYS A 241 23.57 -24.75 8.62
CA LYS A 241 24.14 -24.09 7.44
C LYS A 241 23.12 -23.18 6.75
N ILE A 242 23.49 -21.92 6.59
CA ILE A 242 22.74 -20.89 5.87
C ILE A 242 23.58 -20.45 4.67
N VAL A 243 22.97 -20.33 3.50
CA VAL A 243 23.63 -19.86 2.28
C VAL A 243 22.90 -18.62 1.79
N ILE A 244 23.65 -17.56 1.49
CA ILE A 244 23.18 -16.35 0.82
C ILE A 244 23.89 -16.30 -0.53
N SER A 245 23.15 -16.40 -1.63
CA SER A 245 23.76 -16.45 -2.97
C SER A 245 24.25 -15.10 -3.47
N GLY A 246 23.66 -13.99 -3.01
CA GLY A 246 23.67 -12.74 -3.76
C GLY A 246 22.86 -12.88 -5.05
N ASP A 247 23.18 -12.07 -6.04
CA ASP A 247 22.63 -12.20 -7.39
C ASP A 247 23.54 -13.10 -8.21
N THR A 248 22.99 -14.12 -8.86
CA THR A 248 23.83 -15.01 -9.65
C THR A 248 23.05 -15.89 -10.63
N THR A 249 23.76 -16.50 -11.57
CA THR A 249 23.30 -17.66 -12.34
C THR A 249 23.57 -18.98 -11.61
N PHE A 250 23.11 -20.10 -12.18
CA PHE A 250 23.54 -21.40 -11.70
C PHE A 250 25.07 -21.54 -11.82
N THR A 251 25.73 -21.86 -10.71
CA THR A 251 27.15 -22.25 -10.69
C THR A 251 27.34 -23.55 -9.92
N GLU A 252 28.38 -24.31 -10.29
CA GLU A 252 28.78 -25.51 -9.55
C GLU A 252 29.20 -25.17 -8.12
N THR A 253 29.83 -24.00 -7.90
CA THR A 253 30.17 -23.48 -6.58
C THR A 253 28.93 -23.28 -5.72
N LEU A 254 27.89 -22.62 -6.26
CA LEU A 254 26.63 -22.42 -5.53
C LEU A 254 25.97 -23.75 -5.18
N LEU A 255 25.96 -24.73 -6.09
CA LEU A 255 25.45 -26.07 -5.81
C LEU A 255 26.21 -26.76 -4.67
N GLN A 256 27.55 -26.71 -4.71
CA GLN A 256 28.40 -27.32 -3.68
C GLN A 256 28.23 -26.63 -2.31
N GLN A 257 28.19 -25.31 -2.30
CA GLN A 257 27.99 -24.53 -1.10
C GLN A 257 26.56 -24.65 -0.58
N SER A 258 25.57 -24.93 -1.42
CA SER A 258 24.17 -25.18 -1.00
C SER A 258 23.91 -26.58 -0.46
N LYS A 259 24.89 -27.49 -0.55
CA LYS A 259 24.71 -28.88 -0.12
C LYS A 259 24.32 -28.97 1.35
N ASP A 260 23.21 -29.67 1.60
CA ASP A 260 22.55 -29.93 2.89
C ASP A 260 22.23 -28.63 3.68
N ALA A 261 22.06 -27.50 2.99
CA ALA A 261 21.74 -26.23 3.63
C ALA A 261 20.36 -26.28 4.33
N ASP A 262 20.31 -25.75 5.56
CA ASP A 262 19.03 -25.56 6.25
C ASP A 262 18.22 -24.44 5.57
N VAL A 263 18.90 -23.36 5.16
CA VAL A 263 18.30 -22.24 4.44
C VAL A 263 19.20 -21.82 3.28
N LEU A 264 18.61 -21.67 2.09
CA LEU A 264 19.21 -20.97 0.95
C LEU A 264 18.40 -19.69 0.69
N VAL A 265 19.03 -18.53 0.83
CA VAL A 265 18.49 -17.23 0.45
C VAL A 265 19.00 -16.92 -0.95
N SER A 266 18.09 -16.78 -1.91
CA SER A 266 18.44 -16.67 -3.34
C SER A 266 17.66 -15.58 -4.06
N ASP A 267 18.31 -14.95 -5.05
CA ASP A 267 17.62 -14.26 -6.14
C ASP A 267 16.83 -15.27 -6.98
N ALA A 268 15.83 -14.80 -7.71
CA ALA A 268 15.05 -15.65 -8.60
C ALA A 268 14.52 -14.87 -9.80
N MET A 269 14.67 -15.43 -11.01
CA MET A 269 14.12 -14.85 -12.23
C MET A 269 13.13 -15.80 -12.92
N ASN A 270 11.95 -15.28 -13.26
CA ASN A 270 11.09 -15.94 -14.23
C ASN A 270 11.54 -15.55 -15.65
N LYS A 271 12.51 -16.30 -16.19
CA LYS A 271 13.07 -16.08 -17.53
C LYS A 271 12.02 -16.15 -18.65
N GLU A 272 10.97 -16.97 -18.51
CA GLU A 272 9.89 -17.06 -19.50
C GLU A 272 9.08 -15.75 -19.57
N MET A 273 8.79 -15.13 -18.42
CA MET A 273 8.11 -13.83 -18.37
C MET A 273 9.01 -12.72 -18.88
N VAL A 274 10.28 -12.69 -18.47
CA VAL A 274 11.24 -11.66 -18.93
C VAL A 274 11.40 -11.71 -20.46
N ALA A 275 11.53 -12.90 -21.05
CA ALA A 275 11.57 -13.05 -22.51
C ALA A 275 10.30 -12.53 -23.22
N GLN A 276 9.12 -12.65 -22.58
CA GLN A 276 7.89 -12.04 -23.10
C GLN A 276 7.93 -10.51 -23.00
N MET A 277 8.45 -9.96 -21.90
CA MET A 277 8.61 -8.51 -21.71
C MET A 277 9.60 -7.91 -22.73
N GLU A 278 10.69 -8.62 -23.03
CA GLU A 278 11.64 -8.30 -24.11
C GLU A 278 10.92 -8.25 -25.46
N ALA A 279 10.20 -9.31 -25.83
CA ALA A 279 9.49 -9.39 -27.10
C ALA A 279 8.41 -8.31 -27.26
N ILE A 280 7.69 -7.98 -26.17
CA ILE A 280 6.71 -6.88 -26.14
C ILE A 280 7.41 -5.53 -26.32
N SER A 281 8.54 -5.31 -25.63
CA SER A 281 9.31 -4.07 -25.73
C SER A 281 9.85 -3.84 -27.13
N SER A 282 10.42 -4.89 -27.74
CA SER A 282 10.90 -4.89 -29.13
C SER A 282 9.78 -4.53 -30.11
N LYS A 283 8.60 -5.18 -29.97
CA LYS A 283 7.43 -4.92 -30.83
C LYS A 283 6.94 -3.47 -30.76
N ASN A 284 7.10 -2.80 -29.62
CA ASN A 284 6.65 -1.43 -29.39
C ASN A 284 7.76 -0.38 -29.59
N GLY A 285 8.98 -0.79 -29.97
CA GLY A 285 10.13 0.11 -30.15
C GLY A 285 10.66 0.70 -28.84
N TRP A 286 10.46 0.03 -27.71
CA TRP A 286 10.97 0.44 -26.40
C TRP A 286 12.39 -0.08 -26.19
N SER A 287 13.35 0.48 -26.94
CA SER A 287 14.73 -0.01 -27.01
C SER A 287 15.44 -0.11 -25.66
N TYR A 288 15.19 0.82 -24.73
CA TYR A 288 15.75 0.76 -23.37
C TYR A 288 15.29 -0.50 -22.62
N ASN A 289 13.97 -0.74 -22.57
CA ASN A 289 13.39 -1.89 -21.89
C ASN A 289 13.79 -3.20 -22.56
N GLU A 290 13.79 -3.24 -23.90
CA GLU A 290 14.26 -4.39 -24.69
C GLU A 290 15.69 -4.78 -24.30
N THR A 291 16.61 -3.81 -24.24
CA THR A 291 18.01 -4.05 -23.87
C THR A 291 18.12 -4.58 -22.44
N ILE A 292 17.46 -3.93 -21.47
CA ILE A 292 17.48 -4.38 -20.07
C ILE A 292 16.94 -5.81 -19.92
N PHE A 293 15.79 -6.13 -20.53
CA PHE A 293 15.21 -7.46 -20.44
C PHE A 293 16.04 -8.52 -21.15
N HIS A 294 16.76 -8.16 -22.22
CA HIS A 294 17.72 -9.05 -22.87
C HIS A 294 18.88 -9.38 -21.93
N ASP A 295 19.56 -8.36 -21.40
CA ASP A 295 20.80 -8.51 -20.66
C ASP A 295 20.61 -9.27 -19.34
N ILE A 296 19.54 -8.95 -18.57
CA ILE A 296 19.32 -9.56 -17.23
C ILE A 296 19.17 -11.08 -17.26
N GLN A 297 18.74 -11.66 -18.39
CA GLN A 297 18.58 -13.11 -18.52
C GLN A 297 19.92 -13.87 -18.45
N GLU A 298 21.04 -13.20 -18.70
CA GLU A 298 22.37 -13.81 -18.74
C GLU A 298 23.06 -13.91 -17.37
N TYR A 299 22.61 -13.15 -16.37
CA TYR A 299 23.30 -13.02 -15.08
C TYR A 299 22.42 -13.23 -13.83
N HIS A 300 21.22 -13.79 -14.00
CA HIS A 300 20.32 -14.23 -12.91
C HIS A 300 19.86 -15.69 -13.09
N ILE A 301 19.57 -16.36 -11.96
CA ILE A 301 19.17 -17.76 -11.94
C ILE A 301 17.69 -17.89 -12.26
N GLY A 302 17.36 -18.78 -13.21
CA GLY A 302 15.97 -19.04 -13.57
C GLY A 302 15.25 -19.85 -12.49
N VAL A 303 13.96 -19.60 -12.26
CA VAL A 303 13.13 -20.35 -11.28
C VAL A 303 13.18 -21.88 -11.47
N ASN A 304 13.28 -22.38 -12.70
CA ASN A 304 13.44 -23.81 -12.96
C ASN A 304 14.83 -24.33 -12.54
N GLU A 305 15.89 -23.57 -12.85
CA GLU A 305 17.28 -23.91 -12.52
C GLU A 305 17.50 -23.88 -11.01
N LEU A 306 16.90 -22.88 -10.33
CA LEU A 306 16.94 -22.75 -8.88
C LEU A 306 16.25 -23.94 -8.18
N GLY A 307 15.08 -24.37 -8.66
CA GLY A 307 14.40 -25.56 -8.14
C GLY A 307 15.24 -26.84 -8.29
N GLN A 308 15.91 -27.01 -9.43
CA GLN A 308 16.82 -28.13 -9.66
C GLN A 308 18.06 -28.09 -8.77
N LEU A 309 18.64 -26.91 -8.57
CA LEU A 309 19.77 -26.69 -7.67
C LEU A 309 19.37 -27.02 -6.23
N ALA A 310 18.28 -26.44 -5.74
CA ALA A 310 17.80 -26.65 -4.37
C ALA A 310 17.50 -28.14 -4.09
N HIS A 311 16.87 -28.82 -5.04
CA HIS A 311 16.64 -30.26 -4.97
C HIS A 311 17.95 -31.04 -4.92
N SER A 312 18.87 -30.78 -5.86
CA SER A 312 20.12 -31.51 -6.00
C SER A 312 21.05 -31.31 -4.80
N ALA A 313 21.00 -30.12 -4.19
CA ALA A 313 21.78 -29.81 -3.01
C ALA A 313 21.14 -30.34 -1.71
N GLY A 314 19.87 -30.76 -1.72
CA GLY A 314 19.17 -31.19 -0.51
C GLY A 314 18.86 -30.04 0.45
N VAL A 315 18.54 -28.85 -0.09
CA VAL A 315 18.12 -27.68 0.69
C VAL A 315 16.83 -28.00 1.45
N LYS A 316 16.68 -27.50 2.69
CA LYS A 316 15.43 -27.68 3.45
C LYS A 316 14.42 -26.57 3.20
N THR A 317 14.86 -25.32 3.31
CA THR A 317 14.05 -24.13 3.08
C THR A 317 14.74 -23.22 2.06
N LEU A 318 14.03 -22.89 0.98
CA LEU A 318 14.42 -21.94 -0.04
C LEU A 318 13.67 -20.63 0.18
N LEU A 319 14.42 -19.54 0.36
CA LEU A 319 13.89 -18.22 0.66
C LEU A 319 14.19 -17.26 -0.48
N LEU A 320 13.14 -16.87 -1.22
CA LEU A 320 13.22 -16.10 -2.46
C LEU A 320 13.16 -14.62 -2.16
N MET A 321 14.21 -13.88 -2.54
CA MET A 321 14.22 -12.41 -2.58
C MET A 321 14.65 -11.95 -3.97
N HIS A 322 14.77 -10.64 -4.20
CA HIS A 322 15.30 -10.08 -5.45
C HIS A 322 14.65 -10.73 -6.70
N MET A 323 13.31 -10.71 -6.70
CA MET A 323 12.54 -11.46 -7.68
C MET A 323 12.31 -10.65 -8.96
N ILE A 324 12.58 -11.26 -10.11
CA ILE A 324 12.52 -10.60 -11.41
C ILE A 324 11.56 -11.35 -12.37
N PRO A 325 10.50 -10.71 -12.89
CA PRO A 325 10.06 -9.35 -12.57
C PRO A 325 9.44 -9.26 -11.17
N SER A 326 9.47 -8.07 -10.59
CA SER A 326 8.78 -7.74 -9.35
C SER A 326 7.26 -7.57 -9.59
N GLY A 327 6.41 -7.93 -8.62
CA GLY A 327 4.96 -7.98 -8.85
C GLY A 327 4.11 -8.23 -7.60
N ASN A 328 2.77 -8.23 -7.76
CA ASN A 328 1.84 -8.53 -6.66
C ASN A 328 2.06 -9.98 -6.15
N PRO A 329 2.07 -10.25 -4.83
CA PRO A 329 2.16 -11.58 -4.22
C PRO A 329 1.41 -12.72 -4.92
N ASN A 330 0.20 -12.48 -5.44
CA ASN A 330 -0.57 -13.49 -6.17
C ASN A 330 0.04 -13.90 -7.52
N GLN A 331 0.62 -12.94 -8.25
CA GLN A 331 1.37 -13.21 -9.46
C GLN A 331 2.70 -13.90 -9.12
N MET A 332 3.31 -13.54 -7.98
CA MET A 332 4.57 -14.14 -7.53
C MET A 332 4.41 -15.62 -7.17
N GLN A 333 3.31 -16.02 -6.54
CA GLN A 333 3.05 -17.43 -6.22
C GLN A 333 3.07 -18.31 -7.48
N THR A 334 2.26 -17.98 -8.49
CA THR A 334 2.15 -18.77 -9.72
C THR A 334 3.38 -18.66 -10.62
N SER A 335 4.06 -17.51 -10.59
CA SER A 335 5.20 -17.24 -11.49
C SER A 335 6.54 -17.72 -10.93
N PHE A 336 6.66 -17.92 -9.62
CA PHE A 336 7.94 -18.32 -9.00
C PHE A 336 7.82 -19.66 -8.27
N VAL A 337 6.85 -19.80 -7.36
CA VAL A 337 6.74 -20.99 -6.51
C VAL A 337 6.31 -22.21 -7.32
N ASP A 338 5.29 -22.09 -8.18
CA ASP A 338 4.80 -23.24 -8.96
C ASP A 338 5.88 -23.84 -9.90
N PRO A 339 6.69 -23.04 -10.63
CA PRO A 339 7.81 -23.56 -11.40
C PRO A 339 8.88 -24.26 -10.55
N ILE A 340 9.27 -23.67 -9.41
CA ILE A 340 10.27 -24.24 -8.50
C ILE A 340 9.77 -25.58 -7.92
N SER A 341 8.50 -25.63 -7.52
CA SER A 341 7.85 -26.80 -6.91
C SER A 341 7.76 -28.03 -7.82
N LYS A 342 8.01 -27.87 -9.13
CA LYS A 342 8.12 -29.01 -10.06
C LYS A 342 9.36 -29.86 -9.81
N TYR A 343 10.39 -29.28 -9.18
CA TYR A 343 11.68 -29.93 -8.94
C TYR A 343 12.00 -30.03 -7.44
N PHE A 344 11.56 -29.06 -6.64
CA PHE A 344 11.90 -28.96 -5.23
C PHE A 344 10.69 -29.19 -4.33
N ASP A 345 10.79 -30.21 -3.46
CA ASP A 345 9.72 -30.59 -2.53
C ASP A 345 9.90 -29.96 -1.12
N GLY A 346 10.97 -29.19 -0.92
CA GLY A 346 11.23 -28.50 0.35
C GLY A 346 10.36 -27.26 0.53
N GLU A 347 10.56 -26.56 1.64
CA GLU A 347 9.79 -25.35 1.94
C GLU A 347 10.25 -24.19 1.05
N ILE A 348 9.31 -23.51 0.38
CA ILE A 348 9.60 -22.33 -0.46
C ILE A 348 8.91 -21.13 0.17
N ILE A 349 9.67 -20.08 0.44
CA ILE A 349 9.19 -18.84 1.06
C ILE A 349 9.47 -17.70 0.10
N ILE A 350 8.42 -17.05 -0.42
CA ILE A 350 8.56 -15.73 -1.02
C ILE A 350 8.82 -14.74 0.12
N ALA A 351 9.98 -14.09 0.09
CA ALA A 351 10.38 -13.16 1.14
C ALA A 351 9.84 -11.75 0.88
N HIS A 352 9.43 -11.13 1.98
CA HIS A 352 9.19 -9.71 2.13
C HIS A 352 10.04 -9.18 3.27
N ASP A 353 10.24 -7.86 3.36
CA ASP A 353 10.88 -7.25 4.51
C ASP A 353 10.24 -7.72 5.83
N GLY A 354 11.06 -8.27 6.74
CA GLY A 354 10.65 -8.87 8.00
C GLY A 354 10.40 -10.38 7.97
N SER A 355 10.40 -11.00 6.78
CA SER A 355 10.31 -12.46 6.63
C SER A 355 11.47 -13.13 7.34
N ARG A 356 11.18 -14.14 8.18
CA ARG A 356 12.22 -14.82 8.96
C ARG A 356 12.07 -16.33 8.96
N VAL A 357 13.19 -17.03 9.08
CA VAL A 357 13.30 -18.46 9.35
C VAL A 357 14.09 -18.67 10.63
N THR A 358 13.53 -19.43 11.56
CA THR A 358 14.17 -19.75 12.84
C THR A 358 14.60 -21.21 12.87
N ILE A 359 15.89 -21.44 13.10
CA ILE A 359 16.50 -22.78 13.11
C ILE A 359 17.00 -23.06 14.54
N PRO A 360 16.43 -24.03 15.26
CA PRO A 360 16.90 -24.37 16.61
C PRO A 360 18.31 -24.98 16.56
N THR A 361 19.21 -24.49 17.40
CA THR A 361 20.56 -25.07 17.60
C THR A 361 20.60 -26.00 18.82
N ASN A 362 19.60 -25.89 19.71
CA ASN A 362 19.40 -26.76 20.88
C ASN A 362 18.10 -27.58 20.74
N PRO A 363 18.11 -28.92 20.90
CA PRO A 363 16.92 -29.77 20.80
C PRO A 363 15.79 -29.44 21.79
N SER A 364 16.07 -28.74 22.89
CA SER A 364 15.04 -28.31 23.85
C SER A 364 14.20 -27.13 23.34
N TYR A 365 14.61 -26.49 22.25
CA TYR A 365 13.91 -25.37 21.62
C TYR A 365 12.88 -25.93 20.62
N GLN A 366 11.58 -25.79 20.93
CA GLN A 366 10.51 -26.39 20.13
C GLN A 366 10.07 -25.40 19.05
N TYR A 367 10.46 -25.66 17.80
CA TYR A 367 9.88 -25.01 16.64
C TYR A 367 8.77 -25.90 16.06
N GLU A 368 7.58 -25.35 15.89
CA GLU A 368 6.46 -26.05 15.28
C GLU A 368 5.76 -25.15 14.25
N ILE A 369 5.37 -25.75 13.12
CA ILE A 369 4.46 -25.12 12.17
C ILE A 369 3.12 -25.85 12.31
N VAL A 370 2.10 -25.13 12.74
CA VAL A 370 0.75 -25.65 12.86
C VAL A 370 -0.03 -25.31 11.59
N LYS A 371 -0.53 -26.34 10.90
CA LYS A 371 -1.34 -26.19 9.68
C LYS A 371 -2.79 -26.61 9.95
N ASP A 372 -3.73 -25.77 9.52
CA ASP A 372 -5.16 -26.08 9.50
C ASP A 372 -5.67 -26.13 8.06
N TYR A 373 -6.69 -26.96 7.82
CA TYR A 373 -7.25 -27.20 6.49
C TYR A 373 -8.77 -26.98 6.46
N TYR A 374 -9.29 -26.59 5.30
CA TYR A 374 -10.72 -26.57 5.00
C TYR A 374 -11.29 -27.99 4.88
N LYS A 375 -12.62 -28.12 4.90
CA LYS A 375 -13.29 -29.42 4.68
C LYS A 375 -12.99 -30.01 3.30
N SER A 376 -12.72 -29.15 2.31
CA SER A 376 -12.26 -29.55 0.97
C SER A 376 -10.87 -30.18 0.96
N GLY A 377 -10.07 -30.01 2.02
CA GLY A 377 -8.67 -30.39 2.08
C GLY A 377 -7.70 -29.27 1.66
N ALA A 378 -8.19 -28.11 1.21
CA ALA A 378 -7.35 -26.95 0.94
C ALA A 378 -6.70 -26.40 2.23
N LEU A 379 -5.46 -25.92 2.14
CA LEU A 379 -4.75 -25.31 3.28
C LEU A 379 -5.47 -24.02 3.68
N ARG A 380 -5.84 -23.91 4.97
CA ARG A 380 -6.55 -22.75 5.53
C ARG A 380 -5.61 -21.80 6.25
N SER A 381 -4.69 -22.34 7.04
CA SER A 381 -3.70 -21.53 7.74
C SER A 381 -2.46 -22.31 8.08
N GLU A 382 -1.36 -21.57 8.24
CA GLU A 382 -0.06 -22.04 8.64
C GLU A 382 0.49 -21.02 9.63
N VAL A 383 0.86 -21.45 10.83
CA VAL A 383 1.36 -20.56 11.88
C VAL A 383 2.63 -21.15 12.44
N SER A 384 3.71 -20.39 12.37
CA SER A 384 4.98 -20.74 13.00
C SER A 384 4.97 -20.38 14.49
N TYR A 385 5.44 -21.30 15.32
CA TYR A 385 5.62 -21.09 16.75
C TYR A 385 7.03 -21.48 17.17
N VAL A 386 7.51 -20.75 18.16
CA VAL A 386 8.74 -21.02 18.91
C VAL A 386 8.36 -21.10 20.39
N ASN A 387 8.57 -22.26 21.00
CA ASN A 387 8.19 -22.55 22.40
C ASN A 387 6.72 -22.16 22.72
N GLY A 388 5.81 -22.38 21.78
CA GLY A 388 4.38 -22.08 21.92
C GLY A 388 4.00 -20.61 21.73
N ILE A 389 4.95 -19.72 21.44
CA ILE A 389 4.71 -18.32 21.09
C ILE A 389 4.78 -18.17 19.56
N LYS A 390 3.86 -17.42 18.94
CA LYS A 390 3.92 -17.18 17.49
C LYS A 390 5.21 -16.45 17.14
N ASP A 391 6.03 -17.03 16.29
CA ASP A 391 7.32 -16.48 15.88
C ASP A 391 7.68 -17.03 14.50
N GLY A 392 7.99 -16.16 13.55
CA GLY A 392 8.09 -16.53 12.14
C GLY A 392 6.91 -16.02 11.31
N ILE A 393 6.73 -16.58 10.12
CA ILE A 393 5.61 -16.21 9.25
C ILE A 393 4.38 -17.03 9.64
N SER A 394 3.23 -16.37 9.70
CA SER A 394 1.94 -17.04 9.61
C SER A 394 1.19 -16.60 8.37
N ARG A 395 0.54 -17.54 7.71
CA ARG A 395 -0.32 -17.30 6.55
C ARG A 395 -1.69 -17.89 6.77
N THR A 396 -2.69 -17.25 6.19
CA THR A 396 -4.01 -17.85 6.00
C THR A 396 -4.40 -17.70 4.55
N TRP A 397 -5.18 -18.62 4.04
CA TRP A 397 -5.62 -18.66 2.65
C TRP A 397 -7.13 -18.78 2.58
N TYR A 398 -7.72 -18.31 1.49
CA TYR A 398 -9.08 -18.63 1.10
C TYR A 398 -9.16 -20.06 0.57
N GLU A 399 -10.36 -20.64 0.50
CA GLU A 399 -10.54 -22.02 0.05
C GLU A 399 -10.15 -22.23 -1.43
N ASN A 400 -10.13 -21.15 -2.23
CA ASN A 400 -9.62 -21.15 -3.61
C ASN A 400 -8.07 -21.15 -3.69
N GLY A 401 -7.36 -21.12 -2.56
CA GLY A 401 -5.90 -21.12 -2.49
C GLY A 401 -5.25 -19.73 -2.50
N THR A 402 -6.03 -18.65 -2.66
CA THR A 402 -5.51 -17.28 -2.61
C THR A 402 -5.07 -16.91 -1.19
N LEU A 403 -3.90 -16.28 -1.04
CA LEU A 403 -3.42 -15.77 0.26
C LEU A 403 -4.41 -14.74 0.80
N LYS A 404 -4.88 -14.93 2.04
CA LYS A 404 -5.84 -14.07 2.73
C LYS A 404 -5.17 -13.11 3.70
N ASN A 405 -4.20 -13.63 4.45
CA ASN A 405 -3.47 -12.85 5.44
C ASN A 405 -2.06 -13.42 5.55
N GLU A 406 -1.08 -12.54 5.69
CA GLU A 406 0.26 -12.88 6.11
C GLU A 406 0.68 -12.00 7.27
N THR A 407 1.25 -12.58 8.31
CA THR A 407 1.77 -11.84 9.47
C THR A 407 3.19 -12.32 9.75
N ALA A 408 4.15 -11.41 9.77
CA ALA A 408 5.49 -11.66 10.28
C ALA A 408 5.48 -11.44 11.80
N TRP A 409 5.59 -12.51 12.58
CA TRP A 409 5.58 -12.49 14.04
C TRP A 409 6.98 -12.40 14.62
N ILE A 410 7.11 -11.58 15.65
CA ILE A 410 8.26 -11.39 16.54
C ILE A 410 7.73 -11.62 17.95
N MET A 411 8.00 -12.78 18.56
CA MET A 411 7.56 -13.09 19.93
C MET A 411 6.08 -12.75 20.21
N GLY A 412 5.17 -13.17 19.33
CA GLY A 412 3.73 -12.94 19.50
C GLY A 412 3.24 -11.56 19.08
N SER A 413 4.13 -10.66 18.65
CA SER A 413 3.77 -9.36 18.04
C SER A 413 4.04 -9.40 16.55
N GLY A 414 3.06 -9.07 15.72
CA GLY A 414 3.25 -9.10 14.27
C GLY A 414 2.33 -8.12 13.57
N ARG A 415 2.78 -7.60 12.42
CA ARG A 415 1.96 -6.73 11.57
C ARG A 415 1.39 -7.55 10.42
N ALA A 416 0.07 -7.61 10.36
CA ALA A 416 -0.67 -8.32 9.34
C ALA A 416 -0.70 -7.52 8.03
N LYS A 417 -0.44 -8.22 6.92
CA LYS A 417 -0.83 -7.85 5.56
C LYS A 417 -2.09 -8.63 5.22
N ASN A 418 -3.15 -7.95 4.81
CA ASN A 418 -4.41 -8.58 4.44
C ASN A 418 -4.58 -8.53 2.93
N TYR A 419 -5.34 -9.48 2.39
CA TYR A 419 -5.59 -9.62 0.97
C TYR A 419 -7.04 -10.10 0.74
N ASN A 420 -7.71 -9.60 -0.29
CA ASN A 420 -9.05 -10.08 -0.66
C ASN A 420 -8.98 -11.42 -1.44
N GLU A 421 -10.13 -12.01 -1.81
CA GLU A 421 -10.18 -13.31 -2.53
C GLU A 421 -9.48 -13.30 -3.91
N ASN A 422 -9.28 -12.11 -4.48
CA ASN A 422 -8.54 -11.88 -5.72
C ASN A 422 -7.04 -11.58 -5.46
N GLY A 423 -6.64 -11.59 -4.19
CA GLY A 423 -5.32 -11.26 -3.61
C GLY A 423 -4.79 -9.88 -3.94
N ILE A 424 -5.69 -8.91 -3.93
CA ILE A 424 -5.33 -7.49 -3.85
C ILE A 424 -5.05 -7.17 -2.38
N PHE A 425 -3.91 -6.54 -2.11
CA PHE A 425 -3.51 -6.09 -0.77
C PHE A 425 -4.52 -5.10 -0.21
N ILE A 426 -4.92 -5.34 1.04
CA ILE A 426 -5.77 -4.48 1.84
C ILE A 426 -4.84 -3.87 2.91
N PRO A 427 -4.46 -2.58 2.80
CA PRO A 427 -3.67 -1.91 3.83
C PRO A 427 -4.39 -2.00 5.18
N PHE A 428 -3.66 -1.87 6.29
CA PHE A 428 -4.25 -1.89 7.62
C PHE A 428 -5.32 -0.79 7.72
N VAL A 429 -6.59 -1.17 7.69
CA VAL A 429 -7.74 -0.27 7.73
C VAL A 429 -8.41 -0.45 9.10
N ILE A 430 -8.67 0.65 9.82
CA ILE A 430 -9.41 0.60 11.11
C ILE A 430 -10.88 0.18 10.91
N HIS A 431 -11.37 0.22 9.67
CA HIS A 431 -12.69 -0.25 9.26
C HIS A 431 -12.75 -1.78 9.25
N PRO A 432 -13.57 -2.41 10.11
CA PRO A 432 -13.80 -3.84 10.03
C PRO A 432 -14.55 -4.19 8.73
N GLU A 433 -14.16 -5.27 8.07
CA GLU A 433 -14.98 -5.83 7.00
C GLU A 433 -16.28 -6.41 7.59
N TYR A 434 -17.43 -5.97 7.07
CA TYR A 434 -18.72 -6.56 7.41
C TYR A 434 -19.06 -7.68 6.42
N THR A 435 -19.28 -8.89 6.93
CA THR A 435 -19.56 -10.10 6.12
C THR A 435 -21.01 -10.55 6.25
N GLY A 436 -21.94 -9.59 6.37
CA GLY A 436 -23.36 -9.87 6.52
C GLY A 436 -24.04 -10.31 5.23
N LYS A 437 -25.38 -10.37 5.28
CA LYS A 437 -26.20 -10.86 4.16
C LYS A 437 -26.24 -9.86 3.02
N GLU A 438 -25.97 -10.30 1.81
CA GLU A 438 -26.22 -9.47 0.62
C GLU A 438 -27.72 -9.34 0.34
N TYR A 439 -28.13 -8.16 -0.13
CA TYR A 439 -29.51 -7.84 -0.50
C TYR A 439 -29.60 -7.50 -1.99
N CYS A 440 -30.79 -7.68 -2.57
CA CYS A 440 -31.10 -7.27 -3.94
C CYS A 440 -32.41 -6.46 -3.93
N LEU A 441 -32.30 -5.14 -3.95
CA LEU A 441 -33.35 -4.15 -3.75
C LEU A 441 -33.47 -3.19 -4.95
N LYS A 442 -33.46 -3.72 -6.18
CA LYS A 442 -33.43 -2.96 -7.47
C LYS A 442 -34.50 -1.88 -7.70
N LYS A 443 -35.52 -1.80 -6.84
CA LYS A 443 -36.62 -0.82 -6.93
C LYS A 443 -36.68 0.13 -5.74
N ALA A 444 -35.81 -0.05 -4.75
CA ALA A 444 -35.82 0.76 -3.56
C ALA A 444 -34.90 1.98 -3.71
N ARG A 445 -35.21 3.04 -2.98
CA ARG A 445 -34.46 4.29 -2.98
C ARG A 445 -33.87 4.55 -1.59
N ALA A 446 -32.60 4.93 -1.54
CA ALA A 446 -31.95 5.36 -0.31
C ALA A 446 -31.55 6.85 -0.40
N LEU A 447 -31.70 7.57 0.70
CA LEU A 447 -31.23 8.95 0.85
C LEU A 447 -30.15 9.01 1.92
N ILE A 448 -28.95 9.46 1.56
CA ILE A 448 -27.87 9.73 2.51
C ILE A 448 -27.74 11.24 2.70
N ILE A 449 -27.74 11.66 3.97
CA ILE A 449 -27.69 13.06 4.38
C ILE A 449 -26.39 13.35 5.10
N THR A 450 -25.72 14.44 4.72
CA THR A 450 -24.46 14.89 5.32
C THR A 450 -24.57 16.31 5.87
N THR A 451 -23.56 16.70 6.64
CA THR A 451 -23.32 18.11 7.01
C THR A 451 -22.99 18.99 5.79
N SER A 452 -23.15 20.30 5.95
CA SER A 452 -22.63 21.34 5.04
C SER A 452 -21.57 22.23 5.70
N VAL A 453 -21.13 21.92 6.93
CA VAL A 453 -20.11 22.68 7.67
C VAL A 453 -18.71 22.17 7.34
N SER A 454 -17.81 23.08 6.98
CA SER A 454 -16.46 22.76 6.49
C SER A 454 -15.32 23.08 7.45
N THR A 455 -15.60 23.65 8.63
CA THR A 455 -14.59 24.09 9.61
C THR A 455 -15.06 23.83 11.05
N LEU A 456 -14.12 23.56 11.96
CA LEU A 456 -14.38 23.42 13.39
C LEU A 456 -14.60 24.80 14.06
N GLY A 457 -15.74 25.43 13.80
CA GLY A 457 -16.02 26.82 14.19
C GLY A 457 -15.56 27.84 13.15
N GLU A 458 -15.65 29.13 13.46
CA GLU A 458 -15.42 30.21 12.48
C GLU A 458 -13.98 30.25 11.94
N ASP A 459 -12.98 29.90 12.76
CA ASP A 459 -11.54 29.92 12.41
C ASP A 459 -10.83 28.56 12.63
N GLY A 460 -11.59 27.46 12.70
CA GLY A 460 -11.06 26.14 13.02
C GLY A 460 -10.43 25.37 11.85
N ALA A 461 -9.86 24.21 12.14
CA ALA A 461 -9.35 23.29 11.12
C ALA A 461 -10.47 22.84 10.16
N ALA A 462 -10.09 22.52 8.92
CA ALA A 462 -11.00 21.98 7.93
C ALA A 462 -11.60 20.65 8.42
N THR A 463 -12.91 20.49 8.24
CA THR A 463 -13.66 19.28 8.61
C THR A 463 -14.84 19.09 7.66
N GLY A 464 -15.72 18.14 7.97
CA GLY A 464 -16.93 17.89 7.22
C GLY A 464 -17.54 16.56 7.62
N VAL A 465 -18.14 15.87 6.64
CA VAL A 465 -18.48 14.46 6.78
C VAL A 465 -17.20 13.62 6.81
N PHE A 466 -17.13 12.62 7.66
CA PHE A 466 -16.03 11.65 7.62
C PHE A 466 -16.30 10.68 6.46
N ALA A 467 -15.40 10.57 5.47
CA ALA A 467 -15.72 9.96 4.17
C ALA A 467 -16.40 8.58 4.28
N SER A 468 -15.82 7.66 5.05
CA SER A 468 -16.35 6.30 5.26
C SER A 468 -17.75 6.25 5.88
N GLU A 469 -18.18 7.28 6.61
CA GLU A 469 -19.55 7.37 7.17
C GLU A 469 -20.61 7.68 6.09
N MET A 470 -20.18 8.16 4.92
CA MET A 470 -21.01 8.41 3.74
C MET A 470 -20.78 7.38 2.64
N THR A 471 -19.52 7.03 2.35
CA THR A 471 -19.17 6.16 1.22
C THR A 471 -19.55 4.70 1.49
N THR A 472 -19.35 4.21 2.71
CA THR A 472 -19.73 2.85 3.11
C THR A 472 -21.23 2.61 2.90
N PRO A 473 -22.15 3.33 3.57
CA PRO A 473 -23.59 3.11 3.35
C PRO A 473 -24.01 3.37 1.90
N TYR A 474 -23.37 4.30 1.18
CA TYR A 474 -23.67 4.53 -0.24
C TYR A 474 -23.46 3.26 -1.06
N TYR A 475 -22.29 2.64 -0.94
CA TYR A 475 -21.98 1.45 -1.73
C TYR A 475 -22.73 0.23 -1.26
N GLU A 476 -23.02 0.09 0.04
CA GLU A 476 -23.88 -1.00 0.52
C GLU A 476 -25.29 -0.94 -0.10
N PHE A 477 -25.90 0.25 -0.16
CA PHE A 477 -27.19 0.42 -0.82
C PHE A 477 -27.10 0.29 -2.34
N PHE A 478 -26.08 0.89 -2.95
CA PHE A 478 -25.87 0.89 -4.39
C PHE A 478 -25.62 -0.52 -4.93
N ASP A 479 -24.77 -1.30 -4.26
CA ASP A 479 -24.43 -2.67 -4.67
C ASP A 479 -25.61 -3.63 -4.41
N ALA A 480 -26.49 -3.32 -3.46
CA ALA A 480 -27.79 -3.97 -3.35
C ALA A 480 -28.76 -3.60 -4.49
N GLY A 481 -28.38 -2.69 -5.39
CA GLY A 481 -29.16 -2.27 -6.55
C GLY A 481 -30.13 -1.11 -6.30
N MET A 482 -30.06 -0.45 -5.14
CA MET A 482 -30.91 0.70 -4.84
C MET A 482 -30.49 1.94 -5.66
N ASP A 483 -31.44 2.84 -5.91
CA ASP A 483 -31.12 4.20 -6.35
C ASP A 483 -30.77 5.05 -5.13
N VAL A 484 -29.55 5.60 -5.09
CA VAL A 484 -29.01 6.28 -3.91
C VAL A 484 -28.80 7.77 -4.18
N ASP A 485 -29.57 8.62 -3.51
CA ASP A 485 -29.40 10.07 -3.55
C ASP A 485 -28.53 10.56 -2.39
N ILE A 486 -27.78 11.63 -2.65
CA ILE A 486 -26.92 12.29 -1.67
C ILE A 486 -27.39 13.74 -1.47
N ALA A 487 -27.65 14.10 -0.22
CA ALA A 487 -28.10 15.42 0.17
C ALA A 487 -27.27 15.99 1.31
N SER A 488 -27.26 17.31 1.43
CA SER A 488 -26.68 18.01 2.58
C SER A 488 -27.60 19.13 3.05
N ILE A 489 -27.34 19.67 4.24
CA ILE A 489 -28.18 20.70 4.87
C ILE A 489 -28.41 21.89 3.93
N GLU A 490 -27.35 22.39 3.30
CA GLU A 490 -27.41 23.54 2.39
C GLU A 490 -27.38 23.17 0.90
N GLY A 491 -27.12 21.90 0.57
CA GLY A 491 -26.88 21.44 -0.80
C GLY A 491 -25.54 21.92 -1.36
N GLY A 492 -25.26 21.58 -2.62
CA GLY A 492 -23.99 21.94 -3.27
C GLY A 492 -22.84 21.02 -2.86
N LYS A 493 -21.62 21.56 -2.79
CA LYS A 493 -20.43 20.74 -2.50
C LYS A 493 -20.41 20.29 -1.04
N ILE A 494 -20.41 18.99 -0.82
CA ILE A 494 -20.26 18.40 0.51
C ILE A 494 -18.82 18.60 0.99
N PRO A 495 -18.59 19.24 2.15
CA PRO A 495 -17.29 19.24 2.79
C PRO A 495 -16.98 17.86 3.37
N ILE A 496 -15.82 17.32 3.04
CA ILE A 496 -15.33 16.03 3.54
C ILE A 496 -14.13 16.32 4.44
N ASP A 497 -14.10 15.71 5.62
CA ASP A 497 -12.99 15.83 6.54
C ASP A 497 -11.70 15.26 5.90
N PRO A 498 -10.64 16.06 5.68
CA PRO A 498 -9.43 15.58 5.03
C PRO A 498 -8.76 14.40 5.75
N MET A 499 -8.90 14.31 7.08
CA MET A 499 -8.34 13.23 7.89
C MET A 499 -8.92 11.86 7.50
N SER A 500 -10.14 11.83 6.97
CA SER A 500 -10.78 10.58 6.56
C SER A 500 -10.09 9.86 5.39
N PHE A 501 -9.20 10.55 4.66
CA PHE A 501 -8.38 9.96 3.60
C PHE A 501 -6.94 9.66 4.02
N ALA A 502 -6.58 9.90 5.28
CA ALA A 502 -5.23 9.63 5.74
C ALA A 502 -4.90 8.12 5.69
N PRO A 503 -3.64 7.73 5.45
CA PRO A 503 -3.21 6.33 5.50
C PRO A 503 -3.64 5.66 6.82
N GLY A 504 -4.32 4.52 6.71
CA GLY A 504 -4.88 3.78 7.85
C GLY A 504 -6.32 4.16 8.24
N LEU A 505 -6.83 5.32 7.78
CA LEU A 505 -8.21 5.76 7.97
C LEU A 505 -9.06 5.64 6.70
N ILE A 506 -8.44 5.75 5.53
CA ILE A 506 -9.11 5.56 4.24
C ILE A 506 -9.63 4.12 4.09
N SER A 507 -10.91 3.94 3.77
CA SER A 507 -11.52 2.63 3.50
C SER A 507 -11.42 2.23 2.02
N SER A 508 -11.71 0.95 1.73
CA SER A 508 -11.90 0.48 0.35
C SER A 508 -13.06 1.19 -0.37
N TYR A 509 -14.13 1.53 0.36
CA TYR A 509 -15.24 2.33 -0.14
C TYR A 509 -14.81 3.77 -0.47
N ASP A 510 -13.94 4.37 0.33
CA ASP A 510 -13.39 5.70 0.05
C ASP A 510 -12.50 5.69 -1.20
N GLN A 511 -11.68 4.66 -1.38
CA GLN A 511 -10.88 4.49 -2.59
C GLN A 511 -11.77 4.33 -3.83
N ARG A 512 -12.85 3.55 -3.74
CA ARG A 512 -13.84 3.41 -4.81
C ARG A 512 -14.49 4.77 -5.12
N TYR A 513 -14.86 5.54 -4.09
CA TYR A 513 -15.39 6.90 -4.24
C TYR A 513 -14.43 7.84 -4.98
N LEU A 514 -13.13 7.81 -4.66
CA LEU A 514 -12.14 8.64 -5.36
C LEU A 514 -12.00 8.32 -6.85
N ALA A 515 -12.43 7.13 -7.28
CA ALA A 515 -12.44 6.70 -8.68
C ALA A 515 -13.83 6.76 -9.35
N ASP A 516 -14.90 7.04 -8.60
CA ASP A 516 -16.28 7.04 -9.09
C ASP A 516 -16.73 8.47 -9.47
N GLU A 517 -16.63 8.79 -10.77
CA GLU A 517 -17.04 10.10 -11.29
C GLU A 517 -18.52 10.45 -11.03
N VAL A 518 -19.40 9.44 -10.96
CA VAL A 518 -20.83 9.65 -10.72
C VAL A 518 -21.04 10.07 -9.28
N PHE A 519 -20.45 9.36 -8.34
CA PHE A 519 -20.56 9.69 -6.93
C PHE A 519 -19.83 11.01 -6.60
N LEU A 520 -18.65 11.25 -7.17
CA LEU A 520 -17.96 12.55 -7.09
C LEU A 520 -18.83 13.70 -7.59
N LYS A 521 -19.60 13.51 -8.66
CA LYS A 521 -20.53 14.53 -9.15
C LYS A 521 -21.68 14.77 -8.18
N LYS A 522 -22.23 13.71 -7.58
CA LYS A 522 -23.28 13.79 -6.54
C LYS A 522 -22.78 14.54 -5.30
N THR A 523 -21.56 14.27 -4.83
CA THR A 523 -21.00 14.98 -3.65
C THR A 523 -20.62 16.43 -3.95
N ASN A 524 -20.16 16.73 -5.17
CA ASN A 524 -19.91 18.12 -5.59
C ASN A 524 -21.19 18.93 -5.83
N ASN A 525 -22.32 18.28 -6.08
CA ASN A 525 -23.60 18.91 -6.39
C ASN A 525 -24.75 18.26 -5.60
N SER A 526 -24.57 18.09 -4.29
CA SER A 526 -25.55 17.42 -3.45
C SER A 526 -26.89 18.16 -3.45
N LEU A 527 -27.96 17.39 -3.29
CA LEU A 527 -29.30 17.94 -3.15
C LEU A 527 -29.41 18.72 -1.83
N LYS A 528 -30.15 19.83 -1.83
CA LYS A 528 -30.49 20.56 -0.59
C LYS A 528 -31.70 19.90 0.07
N ILE A 529 -31.62 19.59 1.37
CA ILE A 529 -32.72 18.89 2.09
C ILE A 529 -34.08 19.60 2.04
N ASP A 530 -34.11 20.92 1.90
CA ASP A 530 -35.36 21.70 1.74
C ASP A 530 -36.21 21.19 0.55
N ASN A 531 -35.53 20.80 -0.53
CA ASN A 531 -36.13 20.49 -1.82
C ASN A 531 -36.45 18.99 -1.99
N ILE A 532 -36.24 18.18 -0.96
CA ILE A 532 -36.39 16.72 -1.01
C ILE A 532 -37.51 16.30 -0.08
N ASP A 533 -38.42 15.44 -0.52
CA ASP A 533 -39.35 14.78 0.39
C ASP A 533 -38.75 13.45 0.86
N PHE A 534 -38.52 13.30 2.16
CA PHE A 534 -37.90 12.09 2.71
C PHE A 534 -38.86 10.89 2.67
N THR A 535 -40.16 11.14 2.47
CA THR A 535 -41.16 10.08 2.34
C THR A 535 -41.15 9.41 0.95
N ASP A 536 -40.40 9.97 -0.01
CA ASP A 536 -40.18 9.37 -1.34
C ASP A 536 -39.10 8.26 -1.33
N TYR A 537 -38.47 8.00 -0.18
CA TYR A 537 -37.38 7.04 -0.03
C TYR A 537 -37.77 5.87 0.86
N ASP A 538 -37.16 4.72 0.62
CA ASP A 538 -37.32 3.52 1.44
C ASP A 538 -36.34 3.47 2.61
N ILE A 539 -35.22 4.21 2.54
CA ILE A 539 -34.24 4.35 3.62
C ILE A 539 -33.77 5.80 3.68
N VAL A 540 -33.65 6.35 4.89
CA VAL A 540 -32.94 7.61 5.14
C VAL A 540 -31.79 7.36 6.10
N PHE A 541 -30.57 7.76 5.71
CA PHE A 541 -29.35 7.55 6.48
C PHE A 541 -28.64 8.88 6.78
N LEU A 542 -28.25 9.10 8.03
CA LEU A 542 -27.56 10.30 8.51
C LEU A 542 -26.07 9.99 8.74
N SER A 543 -25.21 10.56 7.89
CA SER A 543 -23.75 10.47 8.05
C SER A 543 -23.27 11.45 9.11
N GLY A 544 -22.24 11.09 9.87
CA GLY A 544 -21.62 11.98 10.86
C GLY A 544 -20.41 12.73 10.31
N GLY A 545 -19.25 12.56 10.94
CA GLY A 545 -18.13 13.50 10.86
C GLY A 545 -18.31 14.73 11.76
N TRP A 546 -17.23 15.47 12.04
CA TRP A 546 -17.27 16.51 13.07
C TRP A 546 -18.09 17.74 12.65
N GLY A 547 -18.23 17.99 11.35
CA GLY A 547 -19.11 19.05 10.84
C GLY A 547 -20.58 18.85 11.25
N ALA A 548 -21.03 17.59 11.38
CA ALA A 548 -22.41 17.27 11.79
C ALA A 548 -22.76 17.78 13.19
N ALA A 549 -21.76 17.99 14.06
CA ALA A 549 -21.97 18.57 15.37
C ALA A 549 -22.48 20.03 15.31
N TYR A 550 -22.29 20.72 14.18
CA TYR A 550 -22.59 22.15 14.03
C TYR A 550 -23.93 22.44 13.35
N ASP A 551 -24.50 21.50 12.60
CA ASP A 551 -25.70 21.77 11.80
C ASP A 551 -26.82 20.73 11.91
N LEU A 552 -26.52 19.42 11.97
CA LEU A 552 -27.54 18.37 11.96
C LEU A 552 -28.52 18.50 13.15
N GLY A 553 -28.01 18.61 14.38
CA GLY A 553 -28.84 18.70 15.60
C GLY A 553 -29.55 20.05 15.80
N PHE A 554 -29.13 21.08 15.05
CA PHE A 554 -29.74 22.41 15.07
C PHE A 554 -30.79 22.61 13.96
N SER A 555 -30.78 21.79 12.91
CA SER A 555 -31.64 21.97 11.75
C SER A 555 -33.11 21.61 12.02
N GLU A 556 -33.95 22.64 12.11
CA GLU A 556 -35.41 22.49 12.21
C GLU A 556 -36.03 21.87 10.93
N VAL A 557 -35.40 22.09 9.77
CA VAL A 557 -35.83 21.48 8.49
C VAL A 557 -35.58 19.97 8.54
N LEU A 558 -34.37 19.55 8.93
CA LEU A 558 -34.04 18.15 9.08
C LEU A 558 -34.97 17.46 10.08
N GLY A 559 -35.19 18.07 11.25
CA GLY A 559 -36.11 17.55 12.26
C GLY A 559 -37.53 17.33 11.73
N LYS A 560 -38.07 18.26 10.94
CA LYS A 560 -39.40 18.11 10.30
C LYS A 560 -39.44 16.99 9.26
N LYS A 561 -38.41 16.88 8.42
CA LYS A 561 -38.34 15.86 7.37
C LYS A 561 -38.20 14.45 7.96
N ILE A 562 -37.36 14.29 8.99
CA ILE A 562 -37.24 13.04 9.75
C ILE A 562 -38.54 12.71 10.49
N THR A 563 -39.23 13.70 11.06
CA THR A 563 -40.57 13.49 11.67
C THR A 563 -41.57 12.94 10.65
N ALA A 564 -41.55 13.44 9.41
CA ALA A 564 -42.42 12.94 8.35
C ALA A 564 -42.07 11.50 7.96
N ALA A 565 -40.79 11.23 7.68
CA ALA A 565 -40.30 9.89 7.35
C ALA A 565 -40.63 8.85 8.44
N TYR A 566 -40.41 9.20 9.72
CA TYR A 566 -40.74 8.33 10.84
C TYR A 566 -42.24 8.00 10.93
N ARG A 567 -43.11 8.96 10.60
CA ARG A 567 -44.58 8.74 10.64
C ARG A 567 -45.03 7.75 9.57
N GLU A 568 -44.41 7.80 8.40
CA GLU A 568 -44.58 6.85 7.30
C GLU A 568 -43.82 5.54 7.51
N SER A 569 -43.17 5.38 8.67
CA SER A 569 -42.43 4.17 9.06
C SER A 569 -41.25 3.85 8.13
N ILE A 570 -40.66 4.87 7.51
CA ILE A 570 -39.43 4.75 6.74
C ILE A 570 -38.26 4.42 7.68
N PRO A 571 -37.49 3.35 7.44
CA PRO A 571 -36.24 3.06 8.15
C PRO A 571 -35.28 4.25 8.21
N LEU A 572 -34.78 4.54 9.41
CA LEU A 572 -33.89 5.66 9.71
C LEU A 572 -32.56 5.16 10.27
N GLY A 573 -31.46 5.47 9.57
CA GLY A 573 -30.09 5.15 9.94
C GLY A 573 -29.31 6.35 10.44
N ALA A 574 -28.37 6.16 11.37
CA ALA A 574 -27.34 7.16 11.65
C ALA A 574 -26.04 6.53 12.21
N VAL A 575 -24.91 7.19 12.00
CA VAL A 575 -23.63 6.81 12.63
C VAL A 575 -22.92 8.00 13.26
N CYS A 576 -22.12 7.77 14.31
CA CYS A 576 -21.22 8.76 14.90
C CYS A 576 -21.96 10.04 15.35
N HIS A 577 -21.62 11.21 14.80
CA HIS A 577 -22.32 12.48 15.03
C HIS A 577 -23.64 12.59 14.25
N GLY A 578 -23.88 11.76 13.25
CA GLY A 578 -25.11 11.75 12.45
C GLY A 578 -26.37 11.56 13.30
N SER A 579 -26.26 10.85 14.43
CA SER A 579 -27.36 10.63 15.38
C SER A 579 -27.92 11.94 15.96
N LEU A 580 -27.17 13.05 15.93
CA LEU A 580 -27.66 14.37 16.32
C LEU A 580 -28.84 14.83 15.46
N GLY A 581 -28.95 14.38 14.20
CA GLY A 581 -30.06 14.73 13.31
C GLY A 581 -31.44 14.27 13.82
N PHE A 582 -31.50 13.40 14.83
CA PHE A 582 -32.76 13.01 15.47
C PHE A 582 -33.26 14.00 16.54
N LEU A 583 -32.43 14.93 17.03
CA LEU A 583 -32.75 15.77 18.20
C LEU A 583 -33.99 16.66 18.00
N ARG A 584 -34.23 17.12 16.78
CA ARG A 584 -35.38 17.99 16.43
C ARG A 584 -36.57 17.21 15.88
N ALA A 585 -36.44 15.91 15.68
CA ALA A 585 -37.52 15.07 15.19
C ALA A 585 -38.53 14.76 16.30
N LYS A 586 -39.78 14.47 15.90
CA LYS A 586 -40.88 14.18 16.82
C LYS A 586 -41.55 12.85 16.51
N ASP A 587 -42.07 12.20 17.55
CA ASP A 587 -42.88 10.99 17.42
C ASP A 587 -44.31 11.31 16.93
N LYS A 588 -45.15 10.27 16.86
CA LYS A 588 -46.56 10.37 16.45
C LYS A 588 -47.42 11.18 17.44
N ASN A 589 -46.96 11.35 18.68
CA ASN A 589 -47.64 12.12 19.73
C ASN A 589 -47.11 13.56 19.85
N GLY A 590 -46.07 13.92 19.10
CA GLY A 590 -45.44 15.24 19.14
C GLY A 590 -44.34 15.39 20.19
N ASN A 591 -43.96 14.31 20.90
CA ASN A 591 -42.80 14.28 21.80
C ASN A 591 -41.49 14.21 21.00
N PRO A 592 -40.33 14.56 21.56
CA PRO A 592 -39.04 14.30 20.91
C PRO A 592 -38.92 12.83 20.50
N LEU A 593 -38.48 12.57 19.28
CA LEU A 593 -38.47 11.23 18.68
C LEU A 593 -37.66 10.22 19.51
N VAL A 594 -36.56 10.69 20.09
CA VAL A 594 -35.59 9.86 20.80
C VAL A 594 -36.01 9.52 22.23
N THR A 595 -37.06 10.14 22.78
CA THR A 595 -37.47 9.91 24.17
C THR A 595 -37.87 8.45 24.39
N GLY A 596 -37.16 7.77 25.29
CA GLY A 596 -37.36 6.36 25.62
C GLY A 596 -36.87 5.36 24.55
N LYS A 597 -36.19 5.83 23.51
CA LYS A 597 -35.62 5.00 22.44
C LYS A 597 -34.19 4.60 22.75
N ARG A 598 -33.84 3.35 22.43
CA ARG A 598 -32.45 2.90 22.47
C ARG A 598 -31.71 3.50 21.28
N ILE A 599 -30.63 4.23 21.53
CA ILE A 599 -29.84 4.92 20.50
C ILE A 599 -28.36 4.88 20.86
N THR A 600 -27.49 4.88 19.86
CA THR A 600 -26.05 5.15 20.02
C THR A 600 -25.57 6.25 19.05
N GLY A 601 -24.32 6.65 19.20
CA GLY A 601 -23.60 7.67 18.43
C GLY A 601 -22.18 7.78 18.99
N VAL A 602 -21.36 8.74 18.57
CA VAL A 602 -20.01 8.82 19.18
C VAL A 602 -20.11 9.15 20.67
N THR A 603 -19.27 8.51 21.49
CA THR A 603 -19.30 8.66 22.95
C THR A 603 -18.58 9.94 23.39
N ASP A 604 -18.94 10.48 24.55
CA ASP A 604 -18.21 11.63 25.13
C ASP A 604 -16.74 11.25 25.41
N LYS A 605 -16.46 9.96 25.63
CA LYS A 605 -15.10 9.44 25.80
C LYS A 605 -14.31 9.48 24.50
N GLN A 606 -14.90 9.04 23.39
CA GLN A 606 -14.28 9.14 22.06
C GLN A 606 -14.05 10.60 21.66
N VAL A 607 -15.02 11.50 21.93
CA VAL A 607 -14.84 12.95 21.69
C VAL A 607 -13.64 13.51 22.45
N ARG A 608 -13.46 13.13 23.73
CA ARG A 608 -12.30 13.50 24.54
C ARG A 608 -10.98 12.95 24.00
N GLU A 609 -10.94 11.66 23.69
CA GLU A 609 -9.71 11.00 23.20
C GLU A 609 -9.27 11.51 21.83
N LEU A 610 -10.23 11.90 20.98
CA LEU A 610 -9.98 12.53 19.68
C LEU A 610 -9.63 14.03 19.80
N GLY A 611 -9.75 14.63 20.98
CA GLY A 611 -9.43 16.04 21.20
C GLY A 611 -10.41 17.02 20.54
N ILE A 612 -11.66 16.60 20.29
CA ILE A 612 -12.67 17.39 19.54
C ILE A 612 -13.81 17.91 20.42
N GLU A 613 -13.55 18.11 21.70
CA GLU A 613 -14.52 18.67 22.66
C GLU A 613 -15.02 20.07 22.28
N ILE A 614 -14.32 20.77 21.38
CA ILE A 614 -14.70 22.09 20.84
C ILE A 614 -16.00 22.06 20.02
N THR A 615 -16.41 20.87 19.55
CA THR A 615 -17.68 20.69 18.84
C THR A 615 -18.87 21.08 19.73
N PRO A 616 -19.91 21.76 19.21
CA PRO A 616 -20.95 22.37 20.04
C PRO A 616 -22.04 21.41 20.52
N GLN A 617 -22.16 20.23 19.92
CA GLN A 617 -23.09 19.17 20.34
C GLN A 617 -22.37 17.82 20.35
N HIS A 618 -22.42 17.09 21.47
CA HIS A 618 -21.86 15.75 21.62
C HIS A 618 -23.00 14.72 21.67
N PRO A 619 -23.03 13.69 20.79
CA PRO A 619 -24.18 12.80 20.67
C PRO A 619 -24.62 12.13 21.97
N GLU A 620 -23.67 11.56 22.74
CA GLU A 620 -23.99 10.92 24.01
C GLU A 620 -24.68 11.88 24.99
N THR A 621 -24.09 13.06 25.21
CA THR A 621 -24.64 14.09 26.08
C THR A 621 -26.03 14.56 25.61
N GLU A 622 -26.15 14.95 24.34
CA GLU A 622 -27.36 15.57 23.80
C GLU A 622 -28.53 14.58 23.70
N LEU A 623 -28.28 13.34 23.27
CA LEU A 623 -29.32 12.32 23.12
C LEU A 623 -29.83 11.87 24.49
N LYS A 624 -28.96 11.73 25.50
CA LYS A 624 -29.37 11.49 26.89
C LYS A 624 -30.23 12.63 27.42
N ALA A 625 -29.84 13.88 27.16
CA ALA A 625 -30.61 15.06 27.56
C ALA A 625 -32.00 15.11 26.90
N ALA A 626 -32.14 14.62 25.66
CA ALA A 626 -33.41 14.47 24.96
C ALA A 626 -34.24 13.24 25.40
N GLY A 627 -33.74 12.47 26.38
CA GLY A 627 -34.43 11.34 26.99
C GLY A 627 -34.21 9.99 26.30
N ALA A 628 -33.18 9.86 25.45
CA ALA A 628 -32.80 8.57 24.87
C ALA A 628 -32.21 7.62 25.91
N ILE A 629 -32.45 6.32 25.72
CA ILE A 629 -31.73 5.25 26.40
C ILE A 629 -30.44 5.03 25.61
N TYR A 630 -29.41 5.81 25.93
CA TYR A 630 -28.17 5.76 25.18
C TYR A 630 -27.36 4.50 25.53
N GLU A 631 -27.00 3.71 24.53
CA GLU A 631 -26.16 2.50 24.67
C GLU A 631 -24.82 2.72 23.97
N SER A 632 -23.74 2.18 24.54
CA SER A 632 -22.41 2.24 23.96
C SER A 632 -21.55 1.08 24.43
N ASN A 633 -20.47 0.86 23.71
CA ASN A 633 -19.37 -0.01 24.11
C ASN A 633 -18.11 0.83 24.35
N THR A 634 -17.21 0.35 25.21
CA THR A 634 -15.95 1.04 25.52
C THR A 634 -14.76 0.09 25.47
N ALA A 635 -13.58 0.63 25.17
CA ALA A 635 -12.32 -0.11 25.11
C ALA A 635 -11.18 0.69 25.79
N THR A 636 -9.98 0.10 25.94
CA THR A 636 -8.82 0.82 26.50
C THR A 636 -8.41 2.03 25.64
N LEU A 637 -8.51 1.89 24.31
CA LEU A 637 -8.53 2.99 23.36
C LEU A 637 -9.93 3.02 22.74
N ASP A 638 -10.75 4.02 23.07
CA ASP A 638 -12.18 4.01 22.74
C ASP A 638 -12.45 4.20 21.25
N ILE A 639 -11.48 4.72 20.50
CA ILE A 639 -11.51 4.73 19.03
C ILE A 639 -11.61 3.32 18.40
N LEU A 640 -11.26 2.27 19.16
CA LEU A 640 -11.39 0.87 18.74
C LEU A 640 -12.70 0.22 19.21
N ALA A 641 -13.46 0.87 20.08
CA ALA A 641 -14.77 0.39 20.50
C ALA A 641 -15.79 0.69 19.40
N ASN A 642 -16.65 -0.28 19.08
CA ASN A 642 -17.77 -0.10 18.16
C ASN A 642 -19.03 -0.73 18.75
N TYR A 643 -20.20 -0.17 18.41
CA TYR A 643 -21.49 -0.64 18.90
C TYR A 643 -22.61 -0.21 17.96
N ILE A 644 -23.67 -1.03 17.89
CA ILE A 644 -24.85 -0.78 17.07
C ILE A 644 -26.11 -1.03 17.89
N VAL A 645 -27.11 -0.18 17.65
CA VAL A 645 -28.39 -0.23 18.33
C VAL A 645 -29.51 -0.23 17.31
N ALA A 646 -30.32 -1.30 17.34
CA ALA A 646 -31.58 -1.39 16.62
C ALA A 646 -32.77 -1.22 17.58
N ASP A 647 -33.60 -0.20 17.34
CA ASP A 647 -34.88 0.06 18.04
C ASP A 647 -36.00 0.29 17.01
N GLY A 648 -36.66 -0.80 16.62
CA GLY A 648 -37.71 -0.78 15.61
C GLY A 648 -37.15 -0.38 14.24
N ILE A 649 -37.58 0.77 13.72
CA ILE A 649 -37.13 1.30 12.43
C ILE A 649 -35.96 2.29 12.54
N ILE A 650 -35.44 2.52 13.75
CA ILE A 650 -34.29 3.39 13.98
C ILE A 650 -33.08 2.51 14.27
N ILE A 651 -32.08 2.57 13.41
CA ILE A 651 -30.81 1.84 13.53
C ILE A 651 -29.68 2.85 13.65
N THR A 652 -28.88 2.75 14.71
CA THR A 652 -27.76 3.68 14.95
C THR A 652 -26.45 2.97 15.24
N GLY A 653 -25.35 3.58 14.81
CA GLY A 653 -23.99 3.09 15.02
C GLY A 653 -23.12 4.08 15.78
N GLN A 654 -22.26 3.58 16.65
CA GLN A 654 -21.45 4.39 17.57
C GLN A 654 -20.43 5.25 16.81
N ASN A 655 -19.81 4.74 15.75
CA ASN A 655 -18.78 5.45 14.98
C ASN A 655 -18.69 4.93 13.54
N GLN A 656 -17.69 5.40 12.78
CA GLN A 656 -17.52 5.09 11.36
C GLN A 656 -17.49 3.59 11.05
N ASN A 657 -17.00 2.76 11.98
CA ASN A 657 -16.89 1.32 11.80
C ASN A 657 -18.24 0.58 11.78
N ALA A 658 -19.33 1.26 12.16
CA ALA A 658 -20.68 0.70 12.16
C ALA A 658 -21.44 0.89 10.83
N GLY A 659 -20.90 1.68 9.88
CA GLY A 659 -21.63 2.09 8.68
C GLY A 659 -22.23 0.94 7.88
N ALA A 660 -21.46 -0.09 7.61
CA ALA A 660 -21.90 -1.24 6.82
C ALA A 660 -23.01 -2.03 7.52
N GLU A 661 -22.82 -2.38 8.79
CA GLU A 661 -23.81 -3.16 9.54
C GLU A 661 -25.12 -2.37 9.75
N VAL A 662 -25.05 -1.06 10.00
CA VAL A 662 -26.26 -0.19 10.04
C VAL A 662 -26.99 -0.21 8.70
N ALA A 663 -26.26 -0.08 7.57
CA ALA A 663 -26.87 -0.13 6.24
C ALA A 663 -27.57 -1.47 5.98
N HIS A 664 -26.95 -2.58 6.36
CA HIS A 664 -27.50 -3.92 6.21
C HIS A 664 -28.75 -4.16 7.05
N GLU A 665 -28.78 -3.70 8.30
CA GLU A 665 -29.97 -3.79 9.15
C GLU A 665 -31.14 -2.96 8.60
N LEU A 666 -30.85 -1.79 8.00
CA LEU A 666 -31.88 -1.00 7.32
C LEU A 666 -32.41 -1.72 6.08
N MET A 667 -31.53 -2.30 5.26
CA MET A 667 -31.93 -3.12 4.11
C MET A 667 -32.74 -4.35 4.53
N ALA A 668 -32.43 -4.96 5.68
CA ALA A 668 -33.20 -6.07 6.24
C ALA A 668 -34.66 -5.66 6.53
N LEU A 669 -34.88 -4.46 7.08
CA LEU A 669 -36.22 -3.92 7.33
C LEU A 669 -37.00 -3.71 6.02
N VAL A 670 -36.35 -3.18 4.99
CA VAL A 670 -36.97 -2.99 3.67
C VAL A 670 -37.30 -4.34 3.01
N ALA A 671 -36.36 -5.29 3.03
CA ALA A 671 -36.55 -6.63 2.47
C ALA A 671 -37.69 -7.40 3.17
N GLY A 672 -37.77 -7.30 4.50
CA GLY A 672 -38.83 -7.91 5.32
C GLY A 672 -40.22 -7.32 5.06
N ASN A 673 -40.32 -6.02 4.78
CA ASN A 673 -41.58 -5.35 4.47
C ASN A 673 -42.10 -5.65 3.04
N GLN A 674 -41.23 -6.07 2.11
CA GLN A 674 -41.59 -6.35 0.73
C GLN A 674 -41.79 -7.85 0.41
N GLY A 675 -41.71 -8.74 1.40
CA GLY A 675 -42.01 -10.17 1.23
C GLY A 675 -41.02 -10.93 0.32
N TYR A 676 -39.76 -10.51 0.28
CA TYR A 676 -38.72 -11.20 -0.50
C TYR A 676 -38.16 -12.40 0.29
N THR A 677 -38.36 -13.60 -0.24
CA THR A 677 -37.58 -14.79 0.13
C THR A 677 -36.22 -14.77 -0.57
N SER A 678 -35.19 -15.19 0.16
CA SER A 678 -33.77 -15.29 -0.20
C SER A 678 -33.46 -15.64 -1.67
N ILE A 679 -32.48 -14.91 -2.22
CA ILE A 679 -31.59 -15.20 -3.36
C ILE A 679 -32.19 -16.17 -4.40
N ASP A 680 -32.93 -15.59 -5.34
CA ASP A 680 -32.92 -16.00 -6.74
C ASP A 680 -33.20 -14.71 -7.55
N ASN A 681 -32.32 -14.39 -8.51
CA ASN A 681 -32.49 -13.35 -9.54
C ASN A 681 -32.02 -11.91 -9.29
N CYS A 682 -30.82 -11.68 -8.74
CA CYS A 682 -30.14 -10.40 -9.02
C CYS A 682 -29.51 -10.37 -10.44
N ASN A 683 -29.34 -11.53 -11.11
CA ASN A 683 -28.78 -11.67 -12.46
C ASN A 683 -29.75 -12.08 -13.58
N GLN A 684 -31.07 -12.16 -13.35
CA GLN A 684 -32.01 -12.43 -14.45
C GLN A 684 -32.72 -11.17 -14.94
N SER A 685 -32.02 -10.41 -15.78
CA SER A 685 -32.64 -9.70 -16.92
C SER A 685 -31.61 -9.28 -17.98
N SER A 686 -31.05 -10.27 -18.69
CA SER A 686 -30.77 -10.16 -20.14
C SER A 686 -30.62 -11.56 -20.74
N SER A 687 -31.78 -12.11 -21.15
CA SER A 687 -31.98 -13.21 -22.12
C SER A 687 -31.13 -14.49 -22.00
N SER A 688 -31.78 -15.54 -21.51
CA SER A 688 -31.45 -16.95 -21.74
C SER A 688 -31.44 -17.31 -23.23
N PHE A 689 -30.35 -17.89 -23.73
CA PHE A 689 -30.39 -18.90 -24.78
C PHE A 689 -29.93 -20.23 -24.18
N ASP A 690 -30.87 -21.16 -24.13
CA ASP A 690 -30.70 -22.54 -23.71
C ASP A 690 -29.97 -23.31 -24.82
N PHE A 691 -28.89 -24.01 -24.50
CA PHE A 691 -28.40 -25.12 -25.32
C PHE A 691 -28.12 -26.31 -24.41
N ASP A 692 -29.07 -27.24 -24.45
CA ASP A 692 -28.96 -28.55 -23.85
C ASP A 692 -28.27 -29.53 -24.83
N ASN A 693 -27.37 -30.34 -24.27
CA ASN A 693 -26.76 -31.60 -24.75
C ASN A 693 -25.72 -31.68 -25.89
N ASP A 694 -24.61 -32.30 -25.49
CA ASP A 694 -23.81 -33.31 -26.22
C ASP A 694 -23.27 -32.97 -27.61
N GLN A 695 -22.11 -32.30 -27.66
CA GLN A 695 -21.00 -32.69 -28.57
C GLN A 695 -19.63 -32.30 -27.99
N LYS A 696 -18.74 -33.30 -27.84
CA LYS A 696 -17.30 -33.10 -27.65
C LYS A 696 -16.73 -32.36 -28.87
N LEU A 697 -16.19 -31.16 -28.68
CA LEU A 697 -15.38 -30.48 -29.70
C LEU A 697 -13.92 -30.38 -29.23
N SER A 698 -13.01 -30.66 -30.15
CA SER A 698 -11.57 -30.74 -29.94
C SER A 698 -10.92 -29.36 -30.01
N LEU A 699 -9.71 -29.24 -29.46
CA LEU A 699 -8.89 -28.00 -29.40
C LEU A 699 -8.59 -27.36 -30.78
N GLY A 700 -9.00 -27.98 -31.89
CA GLY A 700 -8.86 -27.45 -33.25
C GLY A 700 -9.98 -26.50 -33.71
N ASP A 701 -11.16 -26.50 -33.06
CA ASP A 701 -12.31 -25.69 -33.49
C ASP A 701 -12.42 -24.32 -32.80
N ILE A 702 -11.54 -24.04 -31.83
CA ILE A 702 -11.51 -22.77 -31.06
C ILE A 702 -10.85 -21.61 -31.85
N ILE A 703 -10.19 -21.89 -32.97
CA ILE A 703 -9.40 -20.86 -33.70
C ILE A 703 -10.21 -20.12 -34.80
N HIS A 704 -11.51 -20.40 -34.98
CA HIS A 704 -12.33 -19.73 -36.01
C HIS A 704 -13.60 -19.00 -35.51
N GLY A 705 -13.80 -18.86 -34.19
CA GLY A 705 -15.00 -18.25 -33.60
C GLY A 705 -14.88 -16.81 -33.08
N LEU A 706 -13.72 -16.15 -33.22
CA LEU A 706 -13.47 -14.76 -32.76
C LEU A 706 -13.64 -13.69 -33.85
N LYS A 707 -14.39 -14.00 -34.90
CA LYS A 707 -14.92 -13.02 -35.85
C LYS A 707 -16.42 -13.27 -35.96
N ILE A 708 -17.19 -12.18 -35.87
CA ILE A 708 -18.66 -12.10 -35.86
C ILE A 708 -19.22 -12.03 -34.43
N LEU A 709 -19.27 -10.81 -33.87
CA LEU A 709 -20.37 -10.25 -33.08
C LEU A 709 -20.06 -8.77 -32.80
N SER A 710 -20.16 -7.96 -33.84
CA SER A 710 -20.34 -6.51 -33.76
C SER A 710 -21.04 -6.13 -35.04
N THR A 711 -22.38 -6.11 -35.01
CA THR A 711 -23.28 -5.25 -35.80
C THR A 711 -24.74 -5.75 -35.74
N GLN A 712 -25.64 -4.78 -35.47
CA GLN A 712 -27.10 -4.72 -35.68
C GLN A 712 -28.03 -5.43 -34.67
N ASP A 713 -29.17 -4.87 -34.26
CA ASP A 713 -29.83 -3.55 -34.40
C ASP A 713 -31.06 -3.62 -33.45
N ASN A 714 -31.49 -2.51 -32.85
CA ASN A 714 -32.92 -2.13 -32.77
C ASN A 714 -33.11 -0.76 -32.12
N THR A 715 -33.69 0.14 -32.92
CA THR A 715 -34.13 1.50 -32.63
C THR A 715 -35.35 1.55 -31.70
N PRO A 716 -35.61 2.72 -31.08
CA PRO A 716 -36.95 3.29 -31.11
C PRO A 716 -37.00 4.67 -31.77
N SER A 717 -38.17 4.91 -32.34
CA SER A 717 -38.60 5.95 -33.25
C SER A 717 -38.69 7.38 -32.71
N ASP A 718 -38.28 8.32 -33.56
CA ASP A 718 -38.83 9.64 -33.84
C ASP A 718 -39.56 10.41 -32.73
N SER A 719 -39.05 11.61 -32.40
CA SER A 719 -39.54 12.81 -33.08
C SER A 719 -38.84 14.12 -32.65
N GLN A 720 -38.42 14.86 -33.68
CA GLN A 720 -38.21 16.32 -33.74
C GLN A 720 -36.93 16.91 -33.13
N LEU A 721 -35.89 17.04 -33.97
CA LEU A 721 -35.44 18.32 -34.56
C LEU A 721 -34.35 18.05 -35.63
N LEU A 722 -34.59 18.52 -36.87
CA LEU A 722 -33.61 18.70 -37.96
C LEU A 722 -33.25 20.20 -38.06
N PRO A 723 -32.24 20.69 -38.83
CA PRO A 723 -31.12 20.00 -39.52
C PRO A 723 -29.76 20.75 -39.42
N VAL A 724 -28.61 20.06 -39.50
CA VAL A 724 -27.46 20.50 -40.34
C VAL A 724 -26.69 19.24 -40.79
N THR A 725 -26.40 19.15 -42.09
CA THR A 725 -25.71 18.05 -42.77
C THR A 725 -24.22 17.97 -42.42
N PRO A 726 -23.63 16.77 -42.29
CA PRO A 726 -22.21 16.59 -42.10
C PRO A 726 -21.45 16.50 -43.43
N ASP A 727 -21.04 17.64 -43.97
CA ASP A 727 -19.84 17.87 -44.78
C ASP A 727 -19.74 19.38 -45.08
N GLY A 728 -18.59 20.03 -45.09
CA GLY A 728 -17.24 19.55 -45.12
C GLY A 728 -16.38 20.65 -45.74
N THR A 729 -15.23 20.90 -45.14
CA THR A 729 -14.08 21.55 -45.78
C THR A 729 -12.88 20.65 -45.43
N GLY A 730 -12.29 19.84 -46.31
CA GLY A 730 -12.41 19.74 -47.77
C GLY A 730 -12.20 18.32 -48.35
N LYS A 731 -12.46 18.25 -49.66
CA LYS A 731 -12.78 17.11 -50.56
C LYS A 731 -12.14 15.72 -50.32
N GLN A 732 -13.00 14.71 -50.20
CA GLN A 732 -12.71 13.29 -50.44
C GLN A 732 -12.42 13.03 -51.93
N CYS A 733 -11.34 12.32 -52.23
CA CYS A 733 -11.11 11.74 -53.56
C CYS A 733 -11.93 10.46 -53.68
N LYS A 734 -12.81 10.36 -54.69
CA LYS A 734 -13.68 9.18 -54.89
C LYS A 734 -13.08 8.21 -55.91
N THR A 735 -12.19 8.68 -56.77
CA THR A 735 -11.51 7.87 -57.81
C THR A 735 -10.07 8.32 -58.02
N ASP A 736 -9.21 7.46 -58.59
CA ASP A 736 -7.81 7.80 -58.92
C ASP A 736 -7.69 9.02 -59.86
N ASN A 737 -8.76 9.39 -60.59
CA ASN A 737 -8.79 10.54 -61.48
C ASN A 737 -9.03 11.89 -60.76
N ASP A 738 -9.36 11.87 -59.46
CA ASP A 738 -9.52 13.08 -58.65
C ASP A 738 -8.16 13.63 -58.14
N CYS A 739 -7.07 12.87 -58.33
CA CYS A 739 -5.70 13.29 -58.03
C CYS A 739 -5.02 13.83 -59.31
N SER A 740 -4.86 15.15 -59.43
CA SER A 740 -4.21 15.74 -60.61
C SER A 740 -2.68 15.65 -60.53
N GLY A 741 -2.06 14.76 -61.31
CA GLY A 741 -0.60 14.75 -61.51
C GLY A 741 -0.01 13.34 -61.67
N ASN A 742 1.00 13.22 -62.53
CA ASN A 742 1.58 11.97 -63.05
C ASN A 742 1.82 10.85 -62.01
N ILE A 743 1.24 9.67 -62.34
CA ILE A 743 1.61 8.26 -62.06
C ILE A 743 1.84 7.80 -60.60
N ALA A 744 2.15 8.68 -59.62
CA ALA A 744 2.52 8.26 -58.27
C ALA A 744 1.38 8.31 -57.21
N ASN A 745 0.22 8.91 -57.51
CA ASN A 745 -0.85 9.08 -56.51
C ASN A 745 -2.03 8.15 -56.82
N LYS A 746 -2.07 6.95 -56.20
CA LYS A 746 -3.23 6.06 -56.21
C LYS A 746 -3.91 6.05 -54.84
N CYS A 747 -5.24 6.06 -54.82
CA CYS A 747 -6.00 5.83 -53.58
C CYS A 747 -5.92 4.34 -53.21
N LEU A 748 -5.14 3.99 -52.18
CA LEU A 748 -5.04 2.62 -51.68
C LEU A 748 -6.31 2.26 -50.90
N LYS A 749 -6.97 1.17 -51.30
CA LYS A 749 -8.26 0.72 -50.75
C LYS A 749 -8.11 -0.67 -50.14
N ASN A 750 -8.18 -0.78 -48.82
CA ASN A 750 -8.45 -2.04 -48.11
C ASN A 750 -9.38 -1.76 -46.92
N GLY A 751 -10.61 -2.28 -46.98
CA GLY A 751 -11.45 -2.51 -45.80
C GLY A 751 -12.53 -1.48 -45.42
N GLY A 752 -12.38 -0.18 -45.74
CA GLY A 752 -13.33 0.89 -45.36
C GLY A 752 -13.24 1.27 -43.86
N GLU A 753 -12.89 2.48 -43.44
CA GLU A 753 -13.12 3.82 -44.01
C GLU A 753 -11.87 4.73 -43.99
N PHE A 754 -11.79 5.62 -45.00
CA PHE A 754 -10.85 6.72 -45.30
C PHE A 754 -9.34 6.42 -45.52
N GLY A 755 -8.91 6.47 -46.80
CA GLY A 755 -7.50 6.52 -47.19
C GLY A 755 -7.04 7.96 -47.47
N PHE A 756 -5.83 8.31 -47.03
CA PHE A 756 -5.23 9.65 -47.19
C PHE A 756 -4.10 9.64 -48.24
N CYS A 757 -3.91 10.77 -48.93
CA CYS A 757 -2.75 10.99 -49.80
C CYS A 757 -1.53 11.36 -48.96
N THR A 758 -0.39 10.72 -49.21
CA THR A 758 0.85 10.97 -48.46
C THR A 758 1.67 12.12 -49.05
N HIS A 759 1.77 13.20 -48.27
CA HIS A 759 2.94 14.07 -48.03
C HIS A 759 3.04 15.51 -48.61
N GLU A 760 3.62 16.34 -47.72
CA GLU A 760 4.30 17.66 -47.77
C GLU A 760 3.86 18.75 -48.76
N GLY A 761 3.37 19.89 -48.23
CA GLY A 761 3.21 21.09 -49.05
C GLY A 761 2.50 22.35 -48.53
N CYS A 762 2.44 22.66 -47.22
CA CYS A 762 1.88 23.95 -46.76
C CYS A 762 2.94 24.88 -46.14
N LYS A 763 2.95 26.16 -46.57
CA LYS A 763 3.88 27.22 -46.15
C LYS A 763 3.35 28.05 -44.97
N ALA A 764 4.27 28.62 -44.19
CA ALA A 764 4.11 29.18 -42.84
C ALA A 764 3.23 30.44 -42.64
N ASN A 765 2.45 30.90 -43.63
CA ASN A 765 1.77 32.21 -43.55
C ASN A 765 0.23 32.18 -43.73
N GLU A 766 -0.40 31.01 -43.58
CA GLU A 766 -1.87 30.85 -43.77
C GLU A 766 -2.59 30.24 -42.55
N CYS A 767 -2.11 30.51 -41.34
CA CYS A 767 -2.79 30.12 -40.10
C CYS A 767 -3.29 31.35 -39.33
N GLN A 768 -4.61 31.48 -39.15
CA GLN A 768 -5.19 32.19 -38.00
C GLN A 768 -5.70 31.12 -37.01
N GLU A 769 -5.06 31.11 -35.85
CA GLU A 769 -5.28 30.27 -34.66
C GLU A 769 -6.69 30.48 -34.04
N PRO A 770 -7.23 29.50 -33.26
CA PRO A 770 -6.46 28.63 -32.37
C PRO A 770 -6.46 27.16 -32.81
N TYR A 771 -5.30 26.66 -33.25
CA TYR A 771 -4.79 25.29 -33.08
C TYR A 771 -3.35 25.22 -33.65
N VAL A 772 -2.45 24.75 -32.78
CA VAL A 772 -0.99 24.71 -32.89
C VAL A 772 -0.51 23.65 -33.89
N CYS A 773 0.41 24.02 -34.79
CA CYS A 773 1.34 23.09 -35.45
C CYS A 773 2.76 23.38 -34.94
N CYS A 774 3.36 22.40 -34.27
CA CYS A 774 4.71 22.47 -33.71
C CYS A 774 5.78 22.60 -34.81
N HIS A 775 6.67 23.59 -34.66
CA HIS A 775 8.11 23.38 -34.90
C HIS A 775 8.97 24.29 -33.99
N ASP A 776 9.43 23.65 -32.92
CA ASP A 776 10.77 23.69 -32.32
C ASP A 776 11.34 24.92 -31.56
N CYS A 777 12.06 24.60 -30.47
CA CYS A 777 12.96 25.43 -29.65
C CYS A 777 12.37 26.60 -28.84
N SER A 778 11.71 26.29 -27.71
CA SER A 778 11.96 26.86 -26.36
C SER A 778 10.82 26.44 -25.40
N ASN A 779 11.19 25.98 -24.20
CA ASN A 779 10.34 25.48 -23.11
C ASN A 779 10.05 23.97 -23.07
N PHE A 780 11.11 23.19 -22.88
CA PHE A 780 11.11 22.18 -21.81
C PHE A 780 12.26 22.50 -20.84
N VAL A 781 12.12 23.65 -20.18
CA VAL A 781 12.73 23.94 -18.89
C VAL A 781 11.61 24.51 -18.02
N SER A 782 10.83 23.63 -17.39
CA SER A 782 10.24 23.87 -16.06
C SER A 782 9.58 22.59 -15.53
N SER A 783 10.41 21.69 -15.02
CA SER A 783 10.03 20.88 -13.86
C SER A 783 11.27 20.63 -13.01
N MET A 784 11.95 21.72 -12.65
CA MET A 784 12.57 21.80 -11.33
C MET A 784 11.64 22.64 -10.47
N LEU A 785 11.19 22.04 -9.37
CA LEU A 785 11.01 22.64 -8.04
C LEU A 785 10.37 24.04 -7.97
N PRO A 786 9.22 24.22 -7.29
CA PRO A 786 8.90 25.51 -6.71
C PRO A 786 9.72 25.69 -5.43
N PHE A 787 10.91 26.27 -5.58
CA PHE A 787 11.50 27.12 -4.54
C PHE A 787 11.07 28.56 -4.84
N GLU A 788 10.22 29.15 -4.00
CA GLU A 788 10.11 30.60 -3.90
C GLU A 788 10.86 31.08 -2.66
N GLY A 789 11.84 31.96 -2.87
CA GLY A 789 12.30 32.91 -1.87
C GLY A 789 13.75 32.75 -1.42
N SER A 790 14.69 33.32 -2.18
CA SER A 790 15.93 33.83 -1.58
C SER A 790 16.07 35.31 -1.88
N ALA A 791 16.11 36.08 -0.79
CA ALA A 791 16.23 37.52 -0.74
C ALA A 791 17.44 38.05 -1.52
N CYS A 792 17.25 39.20 -2.17
CA CYS A 792 18.37 40.02 -2.62
C CYS A 792 19.17 40.53 -1.42
N LEU A 793 20.44 40.16 -1.31
CA LEU A 793 21.44 41.01 -0.67
C LEU A 793 22.24 41.76 -1.76
N PRO A 794 22.54 43.05 -1.57
CA PRO A 794 23.34 43.82 -2.53
C PRO A 794 24.84 43.59 -2.29
N GLY A 795 25.58 43.15 -3.32
CA GLY A 795 27.03 43.34 -3.37
C GLY A 795 27.87 42.25 -4.06
N GLY A 796 28.14 42.42 -5.36
CA GLY A 796 29.50 42.33 -5.93
C GLY A 796 30.11 40.95 -6.28
N GLN A 797 30.07 40.64 -7.60
CA GLN A 797 31.04 39.88 -8.44
C GLN A 797 31.30 38.39 -8.07
N VAL A 798 31.51 37.46 -9.01
CA VAL A 798 32.77 37.27 -9.77
C VAL A 798 32.54 36.34 -11.00
N GLY A 799 33.17 36.70 -12.14
CA GLY A 799 34.00 35.78 -12.95
C GLY A 799 33.37 34.91 -14.05
N GLN A 800 33.78 35.17 -15.30
CA GLN A 800 33.53 34.38 -16.52
C GLN A 800 34.29 33.04 -16.54
N LEU A 801 33.79 32.07 -17.31
CA LEU A 801 34.60 31.38 -18.33
C LEU A 801 33.72 30.87 -19.49
N THR A 802 34.18 31.15 -20.70
CA THR A 802 33.60 30.90 -22.02
C THR A 802 34.20 29.65 -22.67
N ALA A 803 33.43 28.91 -23.47
CA ALA A 803 33.96 28.18 -24.64
C ALA A 803 32.85 27.95 -25.69
N SER A 804 33.17 28.29 -26.94
CA SER A 804 32.40 28.03 -28.17
C SER A 804 32.90 26.73 -28.87
N PRO A 805 32.53 26.39 -30.12
CA PRO A 805 31.58 25.31 -30.46
C PRO A 805 32.21 24.18 -31.30
N VAL A 806 31.56 23.01 -31.38
CA VAL A 806 31.84 22.02 -32.44
C VAL A 806 30.54 21.63 -33.13
N SER A 807 30.59 21.71 -34.45
CA SER A 807 29.53 21.40 -35.41
C SER A 807 29.64 19.97 -35.91
N CYS A 808 28.50 19.32 -36.13
CA CYS A 808 28.36 18.17 -37.04
C CYS A 808 27.07 18.37 -37.87
N THR A 809 27.21 18.24 -39.18
CA THR A 809 26.14 18.22 -40.18
C THR A 809 25.70 16.78 -40.43
N CYS A 810 24.40 16.56 -40.64
CA CYS A 810 23.80 15.27 -41.01
C CYS A 810 23.96 14.95 -42.50
N ASP A 811 24.06 13.66 -42.81
CA ASP A 811 23.49 13.04 -44.01
C ASP A 811 22.57 11.90 -43.53
#